data_AF-A0A4Y9YB40-F1
#
_entry.id   AF-A0A4Y9YB40-F1
#
_cell.length_a   1.000
_cell.length_b   1.000
_cell.length_c   1.000
_cell.angle_alpha   90.00
_cell.angle_beta   90.00
_cell.angle_gamma   90.00
#
_symmetry.space_group_name_H-M   'P 1'
#
loop_
_entity.id
_entity.type
_entity.pdbx_description
1 polymer ?
#
loop_
_entity_poly.entity_id
_entity_poly.type
_entity_poly.pdbx_seq_one_letter_code
_entity_poly.pdbx_strand_id
1 'polypeptide(L)'
;MATAKPYYISPPYAFVAYPNRNSVPFREFYQIPEAQTVVRGTLRYQGFPEFVKAFVALGWLNPEKKDWLSGNLTWAEVMQKAIGASDASESTLIAKVKELCTFPDASESHRIISGLKWLGLFSTEKVEPRDGNLLDTLCARMENLMKFEEGERDFVMLQHKFVVEYPDGKQETITSTLEAYGDPTGHSAMALYVGVPCGIAVQLVLDGVLSTPGVHAPYSPEVCNILRAKVEEEGLGLTERVFLERAALNLNLMASPRDLRPTPTDGYSTATSFMQQDTEETLLAHLPQSLASGGVTASQNVPAVLQRNVHMQYLLRNLRQGFPQRYTGQDASQAWLMHWTFQAFSCLGVGMDGETKRKAREKILAMQHESGGFGGGPSQAPHLLATYAAVSALAVVGEPGPGGGWDEIDRQKMYEFFMSVKQSDGSFLVSHHGEVDVRGLYCLLAVATLLNLLTPELLQGVPEFIASCQTYEGGFGNASFPDWAFSTDGYDPAAPRPVLGEAHGGYTFCALASWVFLQPYLRIYYKSKPPSTADAPAAIDRIPPTINMRSLIRWLTHMQGTGIELGGFKGRTNKLVDGCYSWWVGGCFPLVDGLLGPGASAATHETETATKAEHAQASAEDNDWLDIDDALFNREALQEYVLFAGQHPAGGLRDKPPKHPDSYHTLYCLAGLSAAQHRVGPDHSRREALLQSWDADAARQKAVASGPPDSQERLDSLRRECFLDALCWLEDEGADKYVGGSANRVNATQPLFNLTITHTELMMKHFYQQNLPSRVPKAAATRP
;
A
#
# COMPACT_ATOMS: atom_id res chain seq x y z
N MET A 1 -23.00 -0.35 21.91
CA MET A 1 -22.60 0.41 20.70
C MET A 1 -21.31 1.22 20.90
N ALA A 2 -21.02 1.81 22.07
CA ALA A 2 -19.72 2.47 22.30
C ALA A 2 -18.51 1.51 22.31
N THR A 3 -18.77 0.22 22.40
CA THR A 3 -17.79 -0.87 22.41
C THR A 3 -17.73 -1.63 21.08
N ALA A 4 -18.33 -1.10 20.01
CA ALA A 4 -18.21 -1.70 18.69
C ALA A 4 -16.75 -1.63 18.23
N LYS A 5 -16.18 -2.78 17.87
CA LYS A 5 -14.79 -2.88 17.43
C LYS A 5 -14.75 -3.44 16.02
N PRO A 6 -13.78 -3.06 15.17
CA PRO A 6 -13.55 -3.73 13.89
C PRO A 6 -13.53 -5.25 14.05
N TYR A 7 -14.18 -5.97 13.15
CA TYR A 7 -14.23 -7.43 13.16
C TYR A 7 -13.91 -7.96 11.78
N TYR A 8 -12.78 -8.65 11.68
CA TYR A 8 -12.22 -9.07 10.41
C TYR A 8 -12.62 -10.50 10.09
N ILE A 9 -13.24 -10.66 8.93
CA ILE A 9 -13.53 -11.96 8.31
C ILE A 9 -12.90 -11.94 6.92
N SER A 10 -12.52 -13.12 6.39
CA SER A 10 -12.00 -13.26 5.03
C SER A 10 -13.11 -13.81 4.12
N PRO A 11 -13.43 -13.17 2.98
CA PRO A 11 -12.82 -11.95 2.41
C PRO A 11 -13.12 -10.68 3.23
N PRO A 12 -12.28 -9.62 3.14
CA PRO A 12 -12.34 -8.48 4.05
C PRO A 12 -13.55 -7.57 3.80
N TYR A 13 -14.42 -7.48 4.80
CA TYR A 13 -15.53 -6.53 4.89
C TYR A 13 -15.25 -5.47 5.96
N ALA A 14 -15.76 -4.25 5.77
CA ALA A 14 -15.64 -3.16 6.75
C ALA A 14 -16.64 -3.34 7.91
N PHE A 15 -16.58 -4.49 8.60
CA PHE A 15 -17.45 -4.81 9.71
C PHE A 15 -16.91 -4.31 11.05
N VAL A 16 -17.85 -3.96 11.91
CA VAL A 16 -17.67 -3.80 13.34
C VAL A 16 -18.57 -4.81 14.06
N ALA A 17 -18.07 -5.39 15.15
CA ALA A 17 -18.82 -6.28 16.03
C ALA A 17 -19.01 -5.63 17.40
N TYR A 18 -20.17 -5.88 18.00
CA TYR A 18 -20.42 -5.59 19.40
C TYR A 18 -21.27 -6.71 20.03
N PRO A 19 -21.08 -7.02 21.32
CA PRO A 19 -21.91 -7.99 22.02
C PRO A 19 -23.36 -7.53 22.08
N ASN A 20 -24.29 -8.46 21.90
CA ASN A 20 -25.72 -8.22 22.01
C ASN A 20 -26.21 -8.64 23.39
N ARG A 21 -26.94 -7.74 24.06
CA ARG A 21 -27.68 -8.05 25.30
C ARG A 21 -26.78 -8.79 26.30
N ASN A 22 -27.27 -9.90 26.86
CA ASN A 22 -26.53 -10.77 27.77
C ASN A 22 -26.09 -12.06 27.04
N SER A 23 -24.78 -12.23 26.83
CA SER A 23 -24.20 -13.44 26.22
C SER A 23 -23.81 -14.52 27.23
N VAL A 24 -23.83 -14.21 28.53
CA VAL A 24 -23.38 -15.13 29.59
C VAL A 24 -24.13 -16.47 29.60
N PRO A 25 -25.48 -16.52 29.45
CA PRO A 25 -26.24 -17.77 29.55
C PRO A 25 -25.93 -18.82 28.47
N PHE A 26 -25.25 -18.44 27.38
CA PHE A 26 -24.98 -19.36 26.26
C PHE A 26 -23.98 -20.47 26.63
N ARG A 27 -23.15 -20.26 27.66
CA ARG A 27 -22.25 -21.30 28.18
C ARG A 27 -23.05 -22.48 28.74
N GLU A 28 -24.09 -22.20 29.53
CA GLU A 28 -24.98 -23.21 30.09
C GLU A 28 -25.92 -23.78 29.03
N PHE A 29 -26.48 -22.95 28.13
CA PHE A 29 -27.39 -23.41 27.10
C PHE A 29 -26.74 -24.37 26.10
N TYR A 30 -25.48 -24.13 25.72
CA TYR A 30 -24.72 -25.02 24.83
C TYR A 30 -23.99 -26.14 25.57
N GLN A 31 -24.07 -26.18 26.91
CA GLN A 31 -23.39 -27.19 27.74
C GLN A 31 -21.87 -27.25 27.51
N ILE A 32 -21.22 -26.08 27.43
CA ILE A 32 -19.77 -25.94 27.24
C ILE A 32 -19.11 -25.33 28.49
N PRO A 33 -19.14 -26.02 29.65
CA PRO A 33 -18.59 -25.49 30.89
C PRO A 33 -17.08 -25.20 30.82
N GLU A 34 -16.36 -25.70 29.83
CA GLU A 34 -14.95 -25.40 29.57
C GLU A 34 -14.72 -24.01 28.95
N ALA A 35 -15.74 -23.40 28.32
CA ALA A 35 -15.59 -22.11 27.65
C ALA A 35 -15.39 -20.98 28.67
N GLN A 36 -14.19 -20.38 28.67
CA GLN A 36 -13.86 -19.25 29.55
C GLN A 36 -14.56 -17.96 29.11
N THR A 37 -14.66 -17.74 27.79
CA THR A 37 -15.25 -16.53 27.20
C THR A 37 -16.29 -16.92 26.17
N VAL A 38 -17.54 -16.43 26.32
CA VAL A 38 -18.62 -16.61 25.35
C VAL A 38 -19.19 -15.25 24.97
N VAL A 39 -19.07 -14.89 23.69
CA VAL A 39 -19.57 -13.62 23.15
C VAL A 39 -20.52 -13.91 21.99
N ARG A 40 -21.78 -13.48 22.13
CA ARG A 40 -22.74 -13.45 21.04
C ARG A 40 -22.97 -12.00 20.63
N GLY A 41 -22.58 -11.66 19.41
CA GLY A 41 -22.60 -10.29 18.91
C GLY A 41 -23.44 -10.09 17.65
N THR A 42 -23.53 -8.83 17.23
CA THR A 42 -23.99 -8.45 15.90
C THR A 42 -22.81 -7.97 15.07
N LEU A 43 -22.76 -8.36 13.80
CA LEU A 43 -21.92 -7.73 12.77
C LEU A 43 -22.70 -6.60 12.07
N ARG A 44 -22.06 -5.43 11.96
CA ARG A 44 -22.60 -4.27 11.23
C ARG A 44 -21.51 -3.62 10.40
N TYR A 45 -21.88 -3.01 9.28
CA TYR A 45 -20.94 -2.16 8.56
C TYR A 45 -20.50 -0.97 9.42
N GLN A 46 -19.23 -0.58 9.29
CA GLN A 46 -18.64 0.54 10.00
C GLN A 46 -19.49 1.79 9.81
N GLY A 47 -19.84 2.46 10.92
CA GLY A 47 -20.72 3.62 10.95
C GLY A 47 -22.15 3.42 11.30
N PHE A 48 -22.65 2.20 11.12
CA PHE A 48 -23.99 1.89 11.54
C PHE A 48 -24.20 2.17 13.04
N PRO A 49 -23.29 1.76 13.97
CA PRO A 49 -23.47 2.06 15.39
C PRO A 49 -23.52 3.56 15.70
N GLU A 50 -22.70 4.37 15.04
CA GLU A 50 -22.64 5.82 15.20
C GLU A 50 -23.93 6.46 14.70
N PHE A 51 -24.45 6.01 13.56
CA PHE A 51 -25.70 6.48 13.00
C PHE A 51 -26.90 6.13 13.88
N VAL A 52 -26.97 4.90 14.41
CA VAL A 52 -28.04 4.49 15.33
C VAL A 52 -27.95 5.26 16.66
N LYS A 53 -26.73 5.52 17.17
CA LYS A 53 -26.56 6.40 18.34
C LYS A 53 -27.10 7.81 18.07
N ALA A 54 -26.91 8.35 16.87
CA ALA A 54 -27.51 9.62 16.49
C ALA A 54 -29.04 9.55 16.56
N PHE A 55 -29.68 8.49 16.05
CA PHE A 55 -31.13 8.33 16.21
C PHE A 55 -31.59 8.26 17.67
N VAL A 56 -30.82 7.61 18.54
CA VAL A 56 -31.10 7.58 19.98
C VAL A 56 -31.02 8.99 20.57
N ALA A 57 -29.92 9.72 20.30
CA ALA A 57 -29.71 11.08 20.82
C ALA A 57 -30.77 12.07 20.33
N LEU A 58 -31.25 11.88 19.10
CA LEU A 58 -32.28 12.71 18.47
C LEU A 58 -33.72 12.27 18.83
N GLY A 59 -33.88 11.19 19.61
CA GLY A 59 -35.18 10.70 20.08
C GLY A 59 -36.01 9.91 19.07
N TRP A 60 -35.45 9.61 17.89
CA TRP A 60 -36.16 8.92 16.80
C TRP A 60 -36.48 7.45 17.08
N LEU A 61 -35.82 6.84 18.07
CA LEU A 61 -36.11 5.45 18.49
C LEU A 61 -37.09 5.36 19.67
N ASN A 62 -37.79 6.45 20.01
CA ASN A 62 -38.77 6.48 21.09
C ASN A 62 -40.15 5.95 20.61
N PRO A 63 -40.68 4.85 21.18
CA PRO A 63 -41.99 4.29 20.83
C PRO A 63 -43.17 5.01 21.50
N GLU A 64 -42.94 6.00 22.36
CA GLU A 64 -44.01 6.75 23.02
C GLU A 64 -44.78 7.64 22.05
N LYS A 65 -46.12 7.62 22.18
CA LYS A 65 -47.00 8.48 21.41
C LYS A 65 -46.72 9.96 21.65
N LYS A 66 -46.82 10.77 20.59
CA LYS A 66 -46.64 12.22 20.63
C LYS A 66 -47.90 12.92 20.11
N ASP A 67 -48.60 13.63 20.99
CA ASP A 67 -49.87 14.30 20.66
C ASP A 67 -49.74 15.36 19.55
N TRP A 68 -48.53 15.91 19.38
CA TRP A 68 -48.22 16.89 18.34
C TRP A 68 -47.89 16.28 16.97
N LEU A 69 -47.62 14.97 16.89
CA LEU A 69 -47.23 14.31 15.67
C LEU A 69 -48.47 14.08 14.78
N SER A 70 -48.58 14.86 13.71
CA SER A 70 -49.73 14.85 12.81
C SER A 70 -49.30 14.96 11.35
N GLY A 71 -50.13 14.47 10.42
CA GLY A 71 -49.82 14.49 8.98
C GLY A 71 -49.79 15.88 8.33
N ASN A 72 -50.17 16.92 9.08
CA ASN A 72 -50.08 18.31 8.62
C ASN A 72 -48.67 18.89 8.77
N LEU A 73 -47.76 18.21 9.47
CA LEU A 73 -46.37 18.64 9.64
C LEU A 73 -45.48 18.12 8.51
N THR A 74 -44.45 18.89 8.17
CA THR A 74 -43.33 18.43 7.34
C THR A 74 -42.31 17.65 8.15
N TRP A 75 -41.48 16.84 7.49
CA TRP A 75 -40.37 16.14 8.15
C TRP A 75 -39.44 17.10 8.91
N ALA A 76 -39.14 18.28 8.34
CA ALA A 76 -38.34 19.31 8.99
C ALA A 76 -39.01 19.86 10.27
N GLU A 77 -40.34 20.08 10.26
CA GLU A 77 -41.09 20.53 11.44
C GLU A 77 -41.20 19.43 12.52
N VAL A 78 -41.31 18.16 12.11
CA VAL A 78 -41.25 17.02 13.05
C VAL A 78 -39.86 16.91 13.66
N MET A 79 -38.80 17.02 12.86
CA MET A 79 -37.41 17.03 13.32
C MET A 79 -37.16 18.19 14.28
N GLN A 80 -37.64 19.40 13.95
CA GLN A 80 -37.57 20.57 14.83
C GLN A 80 -38.19 20.27 16.21
N LYS A 81 -39.39 19.70 16.23
CA LYS A 81 -40.10 19.36 17.48
C LYS A 81 -39.44 18.22 18.24
N ALA A 82 -38.90 17.22 17.54
CA ALA A 82 -38.22 16.08 18.15
C ALA A 82 -36.93 16.50 18.90
N ILE A 83 -36.16 17.43 18.32
CA ILE A 83 -34.85 17.83 18.85
C ILE A 83 -34.84 19.18 19.59
N GLY A 84 -35.98 19.88 19.59
CA GLY A 84 -36.13 21.19 20.24
C GLY A 84 -35.36 22.32 19.54
N ALA A 85 -35.36 22.35 18.21
CA ALA A 85 -34.73 23.43 17.43
C ALA A 85 -35.62 24.70 17.36
N SER A 86 -35.00 25.88 17.17
CA SER A 86 -35.71 27.18 17.13
C SER A 86 -36.66 27.33 15.94
N ASP A 87 -36.29 26.75 14.79
CA ASP A 87 -37.04 26.78 13.54
C ASP A 87 -36.73 25.52 12.70
N ALA A 88 -37.51 25.32 11.64
CA ALA A 88 -37.41 24.16 10.76
C ALA A 88 -36.47 24.38 9.55
N SER A 89 -35.60 25.39 9.56
CA SER A 89 -34.61 25.57 8.49
C SER A 89 -33.50 24.51 8.58
N GLU A 90 -33.04 24.01 7.43
CA GLU A 90 -32.02 22.96 7.37
C GLU A 90 -30.74 23.34 8.15
N SER A 91 -30.30 24.61 8.07
CA SER A 91 -29.13 25.10 8.80
C SER A 91 -29.30 25.02 10.33
N THR A 92 -30.47 25.40 10.83
CA THR A 92 -30.78 25.36 12.27
C THR A 92 -30.87 23.91 12.76
N LEU A 93 -31.53 23.04 11.98
CA LEU A 93 -31.65 21.62 12.30
C LEU A 93 -30.28 20.93 12.33
N ILE A 94 -29.42 21.19 11.34
CA ILE A 94 -28.05 20.65 11.31
C ILE A 94 -27.23 21.14 12.51
N ALA A 95 -27.31 22.43 12.85
CA ALA A 95 -26.61 22.98 14.00
C ALA A 95 -27.06 22.30 15.30
N LYS A 96 -28.37 22.08 15.47
CA LYS A 96 -28.91 21.40 16.65
C LYS A 96 -28.56 19.91 16.71
N VAL A 97 -28.52 19.22 15.56
CA VAL A 97 -28.00 17.84 15.47
C VAL A 97 -26.54 17.81 15.93
N LYS A 98 -25.72 18.77 15.49
CA LYS A 98 -24.31 18.87 15.90
C LYS A 98 -24.11 19.16 17.38
N GLU A 99 -25.07 19.83 18.02
CA GLU A 99 -25.09 20.09 19.46
C GLU A 99 -25.46 18.85 20.27
N LEU A 100 -26.48 18.10 19.82
CA LEU A 100 -27.04 16.97 20.57
C LEU A 100 -26.29 15.65 20.38
N CYS A 101 -25.61 15.47 19.24
CA CYS A 101 -24.89 14.25 18.91
C CYS A 101 -23.39 14.41 19.16
N THR A 102 -22.76 13.35 19.68
CA THR A 102 -21.30 13.25 19.74
C THR A 102 -20.79 12.49 18.52
N PHE A 103 -19.81 13.06 17.82
CA PHE A 103 -19.17 12.44 16.66
C PHE A 103 -17.71 12.11 16.97
N PRO A 104 -17.19 10.96 16.50
CA PRO A 104 -15.77 10.63 16.62
C PRO A 104 -14.87 11.65 15.92
N ASP A 105 -15.28 12.09 14.73
CA ASP A 105 -14.54 13.04 13.91
C ASP A 105 -15.48 13.83 12.97
N ALA A 106 -14.89 14.74 12.19
CA ALA A 106 -15.64 15.55 11.25
C ALA A 106 -16.24 14.72 10.10
N SER A 107 -15.56 13.68 9.62
CA SER A 107 -16.05 12.81 8.53
C SER A 107 -17.34 12.10 8.95
N GLU A 108 -17.35 11.54 10.16
CA GLU A 108 -18.52 10.89 10.76
C GLU A 108 -19.69 11.85 10.93
N SER A 109 -19.41 13.08 11.36
CA SER A 109 -20.43 14.13 11.41
C SER A 109 -21.06 14.39 10.04
N HIS A 110 -20.25 14.54 8.99
CA HIS A 110 -20.77 14.76 7.63
C HIS A 110 -21.58 13.56 7.13
N ARG A 111 -21.11 12.33 7.36
CA ARG A 111 -21.82 11.12 6.94
C ARG A 111 -23.18 10.97 7.61
N ILE A 112 -23.26 11.19 8.92
CA ILE A 112 -24.52 11.12 9.66
C ILE A 112 -25.49 12.18 9.16
N ILE A 113 -25.05 13.43 9.03
CA ILE A 113 -25.89 14.52 8.51
C ILE A 113 -26.40 14.20 7.10
N SER A 114 -25.53 13.68 6.23
CA SER A 114 -25.91 13.27 4.88
C SER A 114 -26.96 12.16 4.88
N GLY A 115 -26.85 11.17 5.77
CA GLY A 115 -27.85 10.11 5.87
C GLY A 115 -29.18 10.60 6.44
N LEU A 116 -29.17 11.51 7.43
CA LEU A 116 -30.41 12.14 7.93
C LEU A 116 -31.09 12.95 6.83
N LYS A 117 -30.31 13.62 5.97
CA LYS A 117 -30.81 14.30 4.78
C LYS A 117 -31.39 13.33 3.75
N TRP A 118 -30.72 12.21 3.48
CA TRP A 118 -31.21 11.16 2.57
C TRP A 118 -32.54 10.55 3.03
N LEU A 119 -32.70 10.33 4.35
CA LEU A 119 -33.97 9.90 4.93
C LEU A 119 -35.10 10.93 4.76
N GLY A 120 -34.75 12.18 4.42
CA GLY A 120 -35.69 13.28 4.25
C GLY A 120 -36.02 14.01 5.55
N LEU A 121 -35.27 13.81 6.64
CA LEU A 121 -35.58 14.39 7.96
C LEU A 121 -35.43 15.92 8.03
N PHE A 122 -34.83 16.54 7.01
CA PHE A 122 -34.74 17.99 6.85
C PHE A 122 -35.64 18.51 5.71
N SER A 123 -36.47 17.65 5.12
CA SER A 123 -37.28 18.01 3.96
C SER A 123 -38.60 18.70 4.32
N THR A 124 -39.15 19.41 3.35
CA THR A 124 -40.49 20.02 3.42
C THR A 124 -41.61 19.05 3.01
N GLU A 125 -41.29 17.77 2.78
CA GLU A 125 -42.28 16.74 2.49
C GLU A 125 -43.16 16.50 3.73
N LYS A 126 -44.46 16.29 3.52
CA LYS A 126 -45.40 16.02 4.63
C LYS A 126 -45.10 14.64 5.23
N VAL A 127 -45.15 14.58 6.56
CA VAL A 127 -45.03 13.33 7.31
C VAL A 127 -46.34 12.56 7.22
N GLU A 128 -46.27 11.24 7.11
CA GLU A 128 -47.40 10.34 7.37
C GLU A 128 -47.13 9.58 8.68
N PRO A 129 -47.69 10.02 9.83
CA PRO A 129 -47.41 9.37 11.09
C PRO A 129 -47.92 7.93 11.11
N ARG A 130 -47.09 7.00 11.59
CA ARG A 130 -47.50 5.63 11.89
C ARG A 130 -47.55 5.44 13.40
N ASP A 131 -48.66 4.89 13.89
CA ASP A 131 -48.95 4.60 15.30
C ASP A 131 -48.72 5.75 16.30
N GLY A 132 -48.66 6.99 15.80
CA GLY A 132 -48.55 8.22 16.59
C GLY A 132 -47.23 8.41 17.32
N ASN A 133 -46.17 7.66 16.98
CA ASN A 133 -44.84 7.80 17.59
C ASN A 133 -43.73 7.94 16.52
N LEU A 134 -42.56 8.42 16.96
CA LEU A 134 -41.46 8.74 16.05
C LEU A 134 -40.80 7.48 15.46
N LEU A 135 -40.69 6.41 16.25
CA LEU A 135 -40.07 5.16 15.80
C LEU A 135 -40.85 4.53 14.64
N ASP A 136 -42.15 4.30 14.82
CA ASP A 136 -42.97 3.65 13.79
C ASP A 136 -43.10 4.54 12.53
N THR A 137 -43.13 5.87 12.72
CA THR A 137 -43.14 6.84 11.61
C THR A 137 -41.82 6.80 10.82
N LEU A 138 -40.68 6.70 11.50
CA LEU A 138 -39.37 6.53 10.84
C LEU A 138 -39.29 5.17 10.12
N CYS A 139 -39.77 4.09 10.73
CA CYS A 139 -39.84 2.77 10.11
C CYS A 139 -40.64 2.80 8.80
N ALA A 140 -41.81 3.44 8.79
CA ALA A 140 -42.63 3.61 7.59
C ALA A 140 -41.88 4.33 6.46
N ARG A 141 -41.06 5.33 6.80
CA ARG A 141 -40.20 6.03 5.83
C ARG A 141 -39.11 5.13 5.29
N MET A 142 -38.43 4.39 6.16
CA MET A 142 -37.35 3.47 5.78
C MET A 142 -37.85 2.31 4.91
N GLU A 143 -39.04 1.75 5.18
CA GLU A 143 -39.66 0.71 4.35
C GLU A 143 -39.84 1.15 2.89
N ASN A 144 -40.19 2.42 2.67
CA ASN A 144 -40.34 2.97 1.32
C ASN A 144 -38.99 3.24 0.65
N LEU A 145 -37.99 3.71 1.41
CA LEU A 145 -36.67 4.08 0.89
C LEU A 145 -35.71 2.90 0.73
N MET A 146 -35.87 1.85 1.52
CA MET A 146 -34.94 0.71 1.61
C MET A 146 -35.55 -0.59 1.07
N LYS A 147 -36.60 -0.50 0.25
CA LYS A 147 -37.06 -1.63 -0.54
C LYS A 147 -36.02 -1.95 -1.61
N PHE A 148 -35.90 -3.22 -1.97
CA PHE A 148 -35.03 -3.61 -3.08
C PHE A 148 -35.52 -2.99 -4.40
N GLU A 149 -34.61 -2.38 -5.13
CA GLU A 149 -34.81 -1.99 -6.51
C GLU A 149 -34.63 -3.20 -7.45
N GLU A 150 -35.02 -3.05 -8.71
CA GLU A 150 -34.85 -4.11 -9.71
C GLU A 150 -33.37 -4.48 -9.87
N GLY A 151 -33.04 -5.76 -9.67
CA GLY A 151 -31.68 -6.27 -9.74
C GLY A 151 -30.87 -6.15 -8.44
N GLU A 152 -31.42 -5.56 -7.38
CA GLU A 152 -30.77 -5.57 -6.06
C GLU A 152 -30.88 -6.93 -5.36
N ARG A 153 -29.91 -7.19 -4.47
CA ARG A 153 -29.86 -8.41 -3.66
C ARG A 153 -29.36 -8.09 -2.25
N ASP A 154 -29.75 -8.91 -1.28
CA ASP A 154 -29.22 -8.81 0.07
C ASP A 154 -27.94 -9.63 0.26
N PHE A 155 -27.33 -9.42 1.42
CA PHE A 155 -26.11 -10.09 1.86
C PHE A 155 -26.25 -10.49 3.32
N VAL A 156 -25.97 -11.76 3.61
CA VAL A 156 -25.98 -12.33 4.96
C VAL A 156 -24.58 -12.82 5.32
N MET A 157 -24.08 -12.31 6.44
CA MET A 157 -22.81 -12.73 7.02
C MET A 157 -23.02 -13.27 8.43
N LEU A 158 -22.46 -14.46 8.71
CA LEU A 158 -22.39 -15.01 10.06
C LEU A 158 -21.04 -15.70 10.25
N GLN A 159 -20.44 -15.58 11.44
CA GLN A 159 -19.25 -16.36 11.78
C GLN A 159 -19.32 -16.85 13.22
N HIS A 160 -19.07 -18.13 13.41
CA HIS A 160 -18.66 -18.72 14.68
C HIS A 160 -17.14 -18.78 14.72
N LYS A 161 -16.54 -18.40 15.85
CA LYS A 161 -15.10 -18.52 16.11
C LYS A 161 -14.92 -19.18 17.47
N PHE A 162 -14.22 -20.29 17.50
CA PHE A 162 -13.84 -21.03 18.69
C PHE A 162 -12.33 -20.96 18.83
N VAL A 163 -11.83 -20.59 20.01
CA VAL A 163 -10.41 -20.72 20.37
C VAL A 163 -10.35 -21.84 21.40
N VAL A 164 -9.67 -22.92 21.05
CA VAL A 164 -9.67 -24.18 21.80
C VAL A 164 -8.26 -24.45 22.25
N GLU A 165 -8.08 -24.67 23.55
CA GLU A 165 -6.85 -25.21 24.12
C GLU A 165 -7.11 -26.66 24.54
N TYR A 166 -6.32 -27.57 24.00
CA TYR A 166 -6.38 -28.99 24.31
C TYR A 166 -5.52 -29.32 25.54
N PRO A 167 -5.80 -30.42 26.27
CA PRO A 167 -5.05 -30.79 27.47
C PRO A 167 -3.53 -30.99 27.28
N ASP A 168 -3.08 -31.17 26.03
CA ASP A 168 -1.67 -31.29 25.66
C ASP A 168 -0.98 -29.93 25.39
N GLY A 169 -1.70 -28.82 25.63
CA GLY A 169 -1.23 -27.46 25.39
C GLY A 169 -1.36 -26.99 23.94
N LYS A 170 -1.92 -27.81 23.04
CA LYS A 170 -2.19 -27.41 21.66
C LYS A 170 -3.33 -26.39 21.63
N GLN A 171 -3.13 -25.28 20.93
CA GLN A 171 -4.17 -24.28 20.71
C GLN A 171 -4.61 -24.26 19.24
N GLU A 172 -5.91 -24.15 19.01
CA GLU A 172 -6.51 -24.06 17.68
C GLU A 172 -7.65 -23.04 17.68
N THR A 173 -7.71 -22.22 16.64
CA THR A 173 -8.85 -21.42 16.29
C THR A 173 -9.68 -22.12 15.21
N ILE A 174 -10.92 -22.46 15.50
CA ILE A 174 -11.87 -23.02 14.53
C ILE A 174 -12.86 -21.92 14.14
N THR A 175 -13.09 -21.69 12.85
CA THR A 175 -14.16 -20.81 12.38
C THR A 175 -15.19 -21.58 11.55
N SER A 176 -16.46 -21.18 11.66
CA SER A 176 -17.55 -21.64 10.79
C SER A 176 -18.24 -20.40 10.23
N THR A 177 -18.12 -20.17 8.93
CA THR A 177 -18.47 -18.89 8.29
C THR A 177 -19.56 -19.06 7.24
N LEU A 178 -20.61 -18.25 7.33
CA LEU A 178 -21.65 -18.08 6.31
C LEU A 178 -21.41 -16.76 5.58
N GLU A 179 -21.26 -16.83 4.27
CA GLU A 179 -21.21 -15.70 3.35
C GLU A 179 -22.22 -15.99 2.23
N ALA A 180 -23.38 -15.34 2.27
CA ALA A 180 -24.48 -15.64 1.35
C ALA A 180 -25.08 -14.38 0.71
N TYR A 181 -25.37 -14.47 -0.58
CA TYR A 181 -26.02 -13.43 -1.36
C TYR A 181 -27.39 -13.89 -1.83
N GLY A 182 -28.37 -12.99 -1.82
CA GLY A 182 -29.68 -13.27 -2.42
C GLY A 182 -29.60 -13.42 -3.95
N ASP A 183 -30.59 -14.12 -4.51
CA ASP A 183 -30.80 -14.18 -5.95
C ASP A 183 -31.62 -12.95 -6.39
N PRO A 184 -31.10 -12.07 -7.26
CA PRO A 184 -31.83 -10.90 -7.77
C PRO A 184 -33.17 -11.23 -8.46
N THR A 185 -33.34 -12.47 -8.93
CA THR A 185 -34.56 -12.96 -9.59
C THR A 185 -35.39 -13.91 -8.72
N GLY A 186 -34.91 -14.21 -7.52
CA GLY A 186 -35.43 -15.26 -6.65
C GLY A 186 -35.63 -14.78 -5.22
N HIS A 187 -35.20 -15.62 -4.27
CA HIS A 187 -35.32 -15.32 -2.85
C HIS A 187 -34.07 -14.59 -2.33
N SER A 188 -34.28 -13.70 -1.35
CA SER A 188 -33.19 -13.10 -0.60
C SER A 188 -32.45 -14.15 0.22
N ALA A 189 -31.16 -13.96 0.46
CA ALA A 189 -30.37 -14.82 1.34
C ALA A 189 -31.01 -14.90 2.72
N MET A 190 -31.52 -13.79 3.25
CA MET A 190 -32.24 -13.78 4.52
C MET A 190 -33.49 -14.68 4.47
N ALA A 191 -34.29 -14.63 3.40
CA ALA A 191 -35.48 -15.46 3.28
C ALA A 191 -35.13 -16.95 3.22
N LEU A 192 -34.07 -17.32 2.48
CA LEU A 192 -33.61 -18.71 2.39
C LEU A 192 -33.07 -19.23 3.73
N TYR A 193 -32.08 -18.54 4.30
CA TYR A 193 -31.38 -19.01 5.50
C TYR A 193 -32.20 -18.91 6.79
N VAL A 194 -33.32 -18.19 6.79
CA VAL A 194 -34.29 -18.17 7.92
C VAL A 194 -35.48 -19.07 7.64
N GLY A 195 -36.05 -19.02 6.43
CA GLY A 195 -37.27 -19.74 6.08
C GLY A 195 -37.08 -21.24 5.92
N VAL A 196 -36.02 -21.67 5.21
CA VAL A 196 -35.79 -23.09 4.90
C VAL A 196 -35.54 -23.91 6.17
N PRO A 197 -34.68 -23.51 7.13
CA PRO A 197 -34.51 -24.25 8.37
C PRO A 197 -35.81 -24.35 9.19
N CYS A 198 -36.65 -23.31 9.18
CA CYS A 198 -37.94 -23.33 9.84
C CYS A 198 -38.90 -24.34 9.17
N GLY A 199 -38.98 -24.34 7.85
CA GLY A 199 -39.78 -25.29 7.08
C GLY A 199 -39.36 -26.75 7.32
N ILE A 200 -38.06 -27.02 7.31
CA ILE A 200 -37.50 -28.34 7.64
C ILE A 200 -37.89 -28.77 9.05
N ALA A 201 -37.75 -27.87 10.05
CA ALA A 201 -38.12 -28.18 11.42
C ALA A 201 -39.61 -28.52 11.56
N VAL A 202 -40.49 -27.79 10.86
CA VAL A 202 -41.94 -28.06 10.82
C VAL A 202 -42.20 -29.44 10.19
N GLN A 203 -41.55 -29.75 9.07
CA GLN A 203 -41.71 -31.06 8.41
C GLN A 203 -41.28 -32.22 9.33
N LEU A 204 -40.15 -32.09 10.01
CA LEU A 204 -39.66 -33.11 10.95
C LEU A 204 -40.59 -33.34 12.15
N VAL A 205 -41.31 -32.30 12.59
CA VAL A 205 -42.37 -32.43 13.62
C VAL A 205 -43.59 -33.17 13.05
N LEU A 206 -44.03 -32.83 11.84
CA LEU A 206 -45.17 -33.48 11.18
C LEU A 206 -44.90 -34.97 10.87
N ASP A 207 -43.67 -35.30 10.51
CA ASP A 207 -43.23 -36.67 10.23
C ASP A 207 -43.02 -37.50 11.52
N GLY A 208 -43.15 -36.88 12.70
CA GLY A 208 -42.97 -37.54 14.00
C GLY A 208 -41.50 -37.82 14.37
N VAL A 209 -40.55 -37.29 13.59
CA VAL A 209 -39.10 -37.40 13.89
C VAL A 209 -38.76 -36.56 15.13
N LEU A 210 -39.25 -35.32 15.17
CA LEU A 210 -39.20 -34.46 16.36
C LEU A 210 -40.54 -34.55 17.10
N SER A 211 -40.68 -35.52 18.00
CA SER A 211 -41.97 -35.87 18.63
C SER A 211 -42.11 -35.48 20.10
N THR A 212 -41.08 -34.89 20.72
CA THR A 212 -41.12 -34.48 22.13
C THR A 212 -42.09 -33.30 22.33
N PRO A 213 -43.17 -33.44 23.13
CA PRO A 213 -44.11 -32.36 23.37
C PRO A 213 -43.49 -31.18 24.12
N GLY A 214 -43.87 -29.95 23.78
CA GLY A 214 -43.45 -28.71 24.47
C GLY A 214 -42.73 -27.71 23.57
N VAL A 215 -42.28 -26.59 24.16
CA VAL A 215 -41.45 -25.58 23.48
C VAL A 215 -40.00 -25.88 23.77
N HIS A 216 -39.28 -26.41 22.78
CA HIS A 216 -37.89 -26.84 22.90
C HIS A 216 -36.98 -25.92 22.10
N ALA A 217 -35.89 -25.45 22.72
CA ALA A 217 -34.83 -24.76 22.01
C ALA A 217 -33.88 -25.79 21.35
N PRO A 218 -33.39 -25.54 20.13
CA PRO A 218 -32.53 -26.47 19.41
C PRO A 218 -31.08 -26.33 19.91
N TYR A 219 -30.81 -26.78 21.13
CA TYR A 219 -29.46 -26.79 21.71
C TYR A 219 -28.87 -28.19 21.85
N SER A 220 -29.68 -29.24 21.66
CA SER A 220 -29.22 -30.61 21.81
C SER A 220 -28.74 -31.19 20.46
N PRO A 221 -27.72 -32.06 20.47
CA PRO A 221 -27.24 -32.73 19.26
C PRO A 221 -28.32 -33.53 18.52
N GLU A 222 -29.29 -34.10 19.24
CA GLU A 222 -30.38 -34.89 18.65
C GLU A 222 -31.24 -34.06 17.70
N VAL A 223 -31.49 -32.80 18.05
CA VAL A 223 -32.26 -31.87 17.21
C VAL A 223 -31.34 -31.22 16.16
N CYS A 224 -30.17 -30.73 16.58
CA CYS A 224 -29.28 -29.96 15.72
C CYS A 224 -28.67 -30.79 14.58
N ASN A 225 -28.27 -32.04 14.83
CA ASN A 225 -27.63 -32.87 13.81
C ASN A 225 -28.59 -33.23 12.66
N ILE A 226 -29.86 -33.51 13.00
CA ILE A 226 -30.89 -33.82 12.00
C ILE A 226 -31.20 -32.57 11.17
N LEU A 227 -31.40 -31.43 11.83
CA LEU A 227 -31.65 -30.15 11.14
C LEU A 227 -30.48 -29.77 10.23
N ARG A 228 -29.23 -29.83 10.73
CA ARG A 228 -28.04 -29.50 9.94
C ARG A 228 -27.93 -30.35 8.69
N ALA A 229 -28.08 -31.68 8.80
CA ALA A 229 -28.02 -32.57 7.65
C ALA A 229 -29.08 -32.24 6.60
N LYS A 230 -30.31 -31.93 7.01
CA LYS A 230 -31.39 -31.54 6.09
C LYS A 230 -31.20 -30.16 5.47
N VAL A 231 -30.65 -29.20 6.21
CA VAL A 231 -30.35 -27.86 5.68
C VAL A 231 -29.21 -27.94 4.66
N GLU A 232 -28.21 -28.80 4.89
CA GLU A 232 -27.14 -29.08 3.93
C GLU A 232 -27.64 -29.76 2.65
N GLU A 233 -28.62 -30.66 2.72
CA GLU A 233 -29.29 -31.27 1.54
C GLU A 233 -29.94 -30.20 0.64
N GLU A 234 -30.44 -29.10 1.22
CA GLU A 234 -30.99 -27.95 0.49
C GLU A 234 -29.90 -26.97 -0.04
N GLY A 235 -28.61 -27.32 0.11
CA GLY A 235 -27.48 -26.52 -0.34
C GLY A 235 -27.13 -25.34 0.58
N LEU A 236 -27.69 -25.30 1.79
CA LEU A 236 -27.43 -24.25 2.78
C LEU A 236 -26.45 -24.76 3.83
N GLY A 237 -25.35 -24.04 4.06
CA GLY A 237 -24.35 -24.46 5.03
C GLY A 237 -23.35 -23.36 5.37
N LEU A 238 -22.44 -23.68 6.29
CA LEU A 238 -21.32 -22.84 6.68
C LEU A 238 -20.02 -23.48 6.21
N THR A 239 -19.02 -22.66 5.91
CA THR A 239 -17.66 -23.11 5.60
C THR A 239 -16.83 -23.13 6.88
N GLU A 240 -16.38 -24.33 7.27
CA GLU A 240 -15.49 -24.52 8.42
C GLU A 240 -14.01 -24.41 8.05
N ARG A 241 -13.21 -23.78 8.92
CA ARG A 241 -11.75 -23.68 8.79
C ARG A 241 -11.11 -23.84 10.16
N VAL A 242 -9.98 -24.56 10.21
CA VAL A 242 -9.18 -24.73 11.42
C VAL A 242 -7.84 -24.02 11.23
N PHE A 243 -7.49 -23.15 12.16
CA PHE A 243 -6.25 -22.40 12.23
C PHE A 243 -5.52 -22.83 13.49
N LEU A 244 -4.34 -23.43 13.38
CA LEU A 244 -3.56 -23.81 14.56
C LEU A 244 -2.93 -22.54 15.16
N GLU A 245 -3.21 -22.24 16.43
CA GLU A 245 -2.46 -21.21 17.16
C GLU A 245 -1.08 -21.81 17.45
N ARG A 246 -0.03 -21.12 17.02
CA ARG A 246 1.35 -21.57 17.24
C ARG A 246 1.70 -21.41 18.72
N ALA A 247 1.24 -22.35 19.55
CA ALA A 247 1.87 -22.60 20.84
C ALA A 247 3.36 -22.81 20.61
N ALA A 248 4.18 -22.28 21.52
CA ALA A 248 5.63 -22.29 21.55
C ALA A 248 6.22 -23.72 21.50
N LEU A 249 6.07 -24.37 20.35
CA LEU A 249 6.88 -25.48 19.93
C LEU A 249 8.22 -24.86 19.54
N ASN A 250 9.27 -25.35 20.20
CA ASN A 250 10.62 -25.41 19.67
C ASN A 250 10.59 -26.05 18.27
N LEU A 251 10.15 -25.27 17.28
CA LEU A 251 10.17 -25.60 15.88
C LEU A 251 11.62 -25.46 15.44
N ASN A 252 12.33 -26.57 15.55
CA ASN A 252 13.08 -27.01 14.39
C ASN A 252 12.14 -26.90 13.19
N LEU A 253 12.31 -25.84 12.40
CA LEU A 253 11.59 -25.57 11.17
C LEU A 253 11.47 -26.84 10.32
N MET A 254 10.29 -27.45 10.33
CA MET A 254 9.80 -28.16 9.16
C MET A 254 8.72 -27.28 8.57
N ALA A 255 9.06 -26.65 7.45
CA ALA A 255 8.20 -25.74 6.71
C ALA A 255 6.85 -26.39 6.40
N SER A 256 5.75 -25.63 6.57
CA SER A 256 4.48 -25.99 5.95
C SER A 256 4.72 -26.14 4.43
N PRO A 257 4.17 -27.17 3.76
CA PRO A 257 4.40 -27.37 2.34
C PRO A 257 4.01 -26.12 1.56
N ARG A 258 4.89 -25.66 0.66
CA ARG A 258 4.60 -24.55 -0.24
C ARG A 258 3.37 -24.91 -1.09
N ASP A 259 2.44 -23.99 -1.22
CA ASP A 259 1.31 -24.16 -2.14
C ASP A 259 1.81 -24.06 -3.59
N LEU A 260 1.99 -25.22 -4.21
CA LEU A 260 2.47 -25.37 -5.59
C LEU A 260 1.31 -25.67 -6.56
N ARG A 261 0.09 -25.28 -6.22
CA ARG A 261 -1.05 -25.43 -7.15
C ARG A 261 -0.80 -24.57 -8.40
N PRO A 262 -0.96 -25.14 -9.61
CA PRO A 262 -0.91 -24.37 -10.84
C PRO A 262 -1.97 -23.28 -10.88
N THR A 263 -1.71 -22.22 -11.64
CA THR A 263 -2.73 -21.20 -11.88
C THR A 263 -3.95 -21.83 -12.56
N PRO A 264 -5.17 -21.69 -12.00
CA PRO A 264 -6.37 -22.28 -12.59
C PRO A 264 -6.68 -21.63 -13.94
N THR A 265 -7.21 -22.44 -14.86
CA THR A 265 -7.65 -21.99 -16.19
C THR A 265 -9.16 -21.85 -16.30
N ASP A 266 -9.90 -22.21 -15.24
CA ASP A 266 -11.37 -22.23 -15.20
C ASP A 266 -12.02 -22.97 -16.39
N GLY A 267 -11.31 -23.97 -16.94
CA GLY A 267 -11.73 -24.73 -18.11
C GLY A 267 -11.54 -24.02 -19.46
N TYR A 268 -10.91 -22.84 -19.49
CA TYR A 268 -10.69 -22.04 -20.70
C TYR A 268 -9.22 -21.64 -20.88
N SER A 269 -8.49 -22.44 -21.65
CA SER A 269 -7.08 -22.16 -21.96
C SER A 269 -6.92 -21.06 -23.01
N THR A 270 -5.94 -20.18 -22.79
CA THR A 270 -5.59 -19.06 -23.66
C THR A 270 -4.07 -19.00 -23.88
N ALA A 271 -3.62 -18.17 -24.82
CA ALA A 271 -2.19 -17.90 -24.99
C ALA A 271 -1.51 -17.48 -23.68
N THR A 272 -2.20 -16.71 -22.83
CA THR A 272 -1.72 -16.31 -21.51
C THR A 272 -1.57 -17.51 -20.57
N SER A 273 -2.58 -18.38 -20.49
CA SER A 273 -2.51 -19.53 -19.57
C SER A 273 -1.45 -20.54 -20.00
N PHE A 274 -1.22 -20.73 -21.31
CA PHE A 274 -0.13 -21.58 -21.79
C PHE A 274 1.24 -21.03 -21.39
N MET A 275 1.50 -19.74 -21.62
CA MET A 275 2.77 -19.12 -21.21
C MET A 275 2.96 -19.14 -19.69
N GLN A 276 1.88 -18.98 -18.91
CA GLN A 276 1.90 -19.07 -17.46
C GLN A 276 2.29 -20.48 -17.02
N GLN A 277 1.61 -21.50 -17.56
CA GLN A 277 1.92 -22.91 -17.26
C GLN A 277 3.36 -23.27 -17.62
N ASP A 278 3.84 -22.90 -18.82
CA ASP A 278 5.23 -23.16 -19.25
C ASP A 278 6.25 -22.53 -18.29
N THR A 279 5.93 -21.34 -17.77
CA THR A 279 6.77 -20.61 -16.82
C THR A 279 6.76 -21.31 -15.46
N GLU A 280 5.59 -21.69 -14.96
CA GLU A 280 5.42 -22.43 -13.71
C GLU A 280 6.19 -23.75 -13.73
N GLU A 281 6.07 -24.53 -14.81
CA GLU A 281 6.82 -25.78 -15.01
C GLU A 281 8.34 -25.54 -15.04
N THR A 282 8.79 -24.48 -15.71
CA THR A 282 10.21 -24.12 -15.76
C THR A 282 10.75 -23.71 -14.38
N LEU A 283 9.97 -22.96 -13.60
CA LEU A 283 10.37 -22.52 -12.26
C LEU A 283 10.40 -23.68 -11.25
N LEU A 284 9.42 -24.60 -11.33
CA LEU A 284 9.40 -25.81 -10.51
C LEU A 284 10.65 -26.66 -10.70
N ALA A 285 11.19 -26.76 -11.93
CA ALA A 285 12.42 -27.49 -12.19
C ALA A 285 13.67 -26.88 -11.52
N HIS A 286 13.60 -25.62 -11.08
CA HIS A 286 14.67 -24.92 -10.35
C HIS A 286 14.47 -24.93 -8.83
N LEU A 287 13.31 -25.39 -8.34
CA LEU A 287 13.04 -25.49 -6.91
C LEU A 287 13.75 -26.73 -6.33
N PRO A 288 14.52 -26.59 -5.24
CA PRO A 288 15.05 -27.75 -4.51
C PRO A 288 13.96 -28.74 -4.13
N GLN A 289 14.21 -30.05 -4.32
CA GLN A 289 13.25 -31.11 -3.97
C GLN A 289 12.77 -31.06 -2.51
N SER A 290 13.61 -30.58 -1.59
CA SER A 290 13.26 -30.39 -0.17
C SER A 290 12.17 -29.34 0.05
N LEU A 291 12.12 -28.29 -0.78
CA LEU A 291 11.07 -27.27 -0.76
C LEU A 291 9.81 -27.70 -1.51
N ALA A 292 9.95 -28.63 -2.47
CA ALA A 292 8.83 -29.15 -3.27
C ALA A 292 7.98 -30.22 -2.55
N SER A 293 8.59 -30.99 -1.64
CA SER A 293 7.99 -32.18 -1.03
C SER A 293 7.51 -32.00 0.42
N GLY A 294 7.76 -30.85 1.04
CA GLY A 294 7.40 -30.58 2.45
C GLY A 294 8.05 -31.53 3.48
N GLY A 295 8.96 -32.42 3.04
CA GLY A 295 9.58 -33.45 3.87
C GLY A 295 11.07 -33.18 4.04
N VAL A 296 11.48 -32.72 5.22
CA VAL A 296 12.90 -32.59 5.56
C VAL A 296 13.43 -33.96 5.98
N THR A 297 14.22 -34.61 5.11
CA THR A 297 15.33 -35.43 5.60
C THR A 297 16.59 -34.56 5.49
N ALA A 298 17.34 -34.43 6.59
CA ALA A 298 18.43 -33.48 6.75
C ALA A 298 19.61 -33.64 5.75
N SER A 299 19.58 -34.65 4.87
CA SER A 299 20.63 -34.97 3.90
C SER A 299 20.41 -34.39 2.49
N GLN A 300 19.34 -33.63 2.23
CA GLN A 300 19.00 -33.12 0.88
C GLN A 300 18.66 -31.61 0.79
N ASN A 301 19.03 -30.79 1.78
CA ASN A 301 18.87 -29.33 1.66
C ASN A 301 19.87 -28.75 0.65
N VAL A 302 19.41 -28.35 -0.54
CA VAL A 302 20.18 -27.45 -1.40
C VAL A 302 20.12 -26.07 -0.75
N PRO A 303 21.24 -25.53 -0.24
CA PRO A 303 21.21 -24.23 0.42
C PRO A 303 20.92 -23.13 -0.62
N ALA A 304 20.02 -22.20 -0.30
CA ALA A 304 19.85 -20.99 -1.08
C ALA A 304 21.14 -20.16 -0.95
N VAL A 305 21.95 -20.06 -2.00
CA VAL A 305 23.27 -19.41 -1.95
C VAL A 305 23.42 -18.41 -3.09
N LEU A 306 23.75 -17.18 -2.74
CA LEU A 306 24.14 -16.14 -3.68
C LEU A 306 25.56 -16.44 -4.19
N GLN A 307 25.70 -16.68 -5.49
CA GLN A 307 26.97 -16.98 -6.15
C GLN A 307 27.78 -15.69 -6.40
N ARG A 308 28.06 -14.95 -5.32
CA ARG A 308 28.67 -13.60 -5.32
C ARG A 308 29.89 -13.52 -6.22
N ASN A 309 30.81 -14.48 -6.11
CA ASN A 309 32.06 -14.49 -6.88
C ASN A 309 31.81 -14.63 -8.40
N VAL A 310 30.82 -15.44 -8.79
CA VAL A 310 30.49 -15.66 -10.21
C VAL A 310 29.83 -14.42 -10.80
N HIS A 311 28.94 -13.77 -10.06
CA HIS A 311 28.32 -12.50 -10.49
C HIS A 311 29.34 -11.35 -10.53
N MET A 312 30.26 -11.27 -9.57
CA MET A 312 31.36 -10.32 -9.58
C MET A 312 32.25 -10.51 -10.81
N GLN A 313 32.62 -11.75 -11.15
CA GLN A 313 33.41 -12.05 -12.36
C GLN A 313 32.68 -11.65 -13.64
N TYR A 314 31.36 -11.87 -13.71
CA TYR A 314 30.53 -11.41 -14.82
C TYR A 314 30.58 -9.89 -15.00
N LEU A 315 30.39 -9.13 -13.91
CA LEU A 315 30.47 -7.66 -13.93
C LEU A 315 31.88 -7.16 -14.29
N LEU A 316 32.92 -7.77 -13.71
CA LEU A 316 34.32 -7.44 -14.01
C LEU A 316 34.68 -7.69 -15.47
N ARG A 317 34.16 -8.78 -16.05
CA ARG A 317 34.35 -9.08 -17.47
C ARG A 317 33.73 -7.99 -18.34
N ASN A 318 32.47 -7.61 -18.08
CA ASN A 318 31.80 -6.54 -18.83
C ASN A 318 32.54 -5.21 -18.70
N LEU A 319 33.02 -4.88 -17.50
CA LEU A 319 33.76 -3.63 -17.25
C LEU A 319 35.13 -3.59 -17.93
N ARG A 320 35.89 -4.69 -17.91
CA ARG A 320 37.28 -4.72 -18.41
C ARG A 320 37.41 -5.11 -19.88
N GLN A 321 36.61 -6.06 -20.34
CA GLN A 321 36.68 -6.59 -21.70
C GLN A 321 35.69 -5.88 -22.64
N GLY A 322 34.81 -5.03 -22.09
CA GLY A 322 33.72 -4.41 -22.82
C GLY A 322 32.54 -5.36 -23.01
N PHE A 323 31.51 -4.83 -23.67
CA PHE A 323 30.30 -5.58 -23.95
C PHE A 323 30.38 -6.27 -25.32
N PRO A 324 29.87 -7.51 -25.47
CA PRO A 324 29.85 -8.22 -26.75
C PRO A 324 28.91 -7.57 -27.76
N GLN A 325 29.08 -7.88 -29.06
CA GLN A 325 28.33 -7.30 -30.19
C GLN A 325 26.80 -7.29 -30.01
N ARG A 326 26.23 -8.25 -29.27
CA ARG A 326 24.78 -8.26 -28.96
C ARG A 326 24.28 -7.01 -28.22
N TYR A 327 25.18 -6.23 -27.61
CA TYR A 327 24.86 -4.96 -26.95
C TYR A 327 24.85 -3.76 -27.90
N THR A 328 25.05 -3.93 -29.21
CA THR A 328 24.95 -2.82 -30.17
C THR A 328 23.58 -2.12 -30.12
N GLY A 329 22.50 -2.86 -29.83
CA GLY A 329 21.17 -2.28 -29.60
C GLY A 329 21.06 -1.38 -28.35
N GLN A 330 22.08 -1.37 -27.49
CA GLN A 330 22.19 -0.55 -26.28
C GLN A 330 23.28 0.53 -26.39
N ASP A 331 23.71 0.89 -27.62
CA ASP A 331 24.69 1.95 -27.82
C ASP A 331 24.20 3.33 -27.33
N ALA A 332 22.88 3.57 -27.36
CA ALA A 332 22.25 4.72 -26.74
C ALA A 332 21.97 4.55 -25.23
N SER A 333 22.63 3.58 -24.58
CA SER A 333 22.43 3.24 -23.18
C SER A 333 23.76 2.90 -22.48
N GLN A 334 24.88 3.43 -22.94
CA GLN A 334 26.18 3.25 -22.30
C GLN A 334 26.17 3.78 -20.85
N ALA A 335 25.52 4.92 -20.60
CA ALA A 335 25.34 5.45 -19.24
C ALA A 335 24.60 4.45 -18.33
N TRP A 336 23.57 3.77 -18.84
CA TRP A 336 22.84 2.73 -18.12
C TRP A 336 23.69 1.49 -17.86
N LEU A 337 24.45 1.01 -18.85
CA LEU A 337 25.38 -0.10 -18.69
C LEU A 337 26.40 0.17 -17.58
N MET A 338 26.87 1.41 -17.47
CA MET A 338 27.77 1.85 -16.40
C MET A 338 27.06 1.89 -15.05
N HIS A 339 25.89 2.54 -14.94
CA HIS A 339 25.11 2.57 -13.70
C HIS A 339 24.78 1.16 -13.19
N TRP A 340 24.23 0.30 -14.05
CA TRP A 340 23.89 -1.08 -13.70
C TRP A 340 25.10 -1.85 -13.19
N THR A 341 26.25 -1.67 -13.83
CA THR A 341 27.48 -2.36 -13.44
C THR A 341 28.02 -1.85 -12.10
N PHE A 342 28.11 -0.52 -11.92
CA PHE A 342 28.70 0.08 -10.72
C PHE A 342 27.80 -0.06 -9.50
N GLN A 343 26.50 0.12 -9.65
CA GLN A 343 25.59 -0.08 -8.54
C GLN A 343 25.49 -1.56 -8.16
N ALA A 344 25.58 -2.50 -9.11
CA ALA A 344 25.65 -3.92 -8.78
C ALA A 344 26.93 -4.26 -7.97
N PHE A 345 28.08 -3.66 -8.28
CA PHE A 345 29.26 -3.78 -7.42
C PHE A 345 29.01 -3.24 -6.02
N SER A 346 28.37 -2.07 -5.90
CA SER A 346 28.00 -1.48 -4.61
C SER A 346 27.06 -2.39 -3.80
N CYS A 347 26.04 -2.98 -4.43
CA CYS A 347 25.14 -3.96 -3.79
C CYS A 347 25.91 -5.19 -3.30
N LEU A 348 26.89 -5.68 -4.07
CA LEU A 348 27.71 -6.83 -3.68
C LEU A 348 28.82 -6.49 -2.67
N GLY A 349 28.97 -5.21 -2.29
CA GLY A 349 30.03 -4.77 -1.37
C GLY A 349 31.44 -4.78 -1.99
N VAL A 350 31.53 -4.63 -3.32
CA VAL A 350 32.79 -4.65 -4.06
C VAL A 350 33.22 -3.23 -4.40
N GLY A 351 34.42 -2.85 -3.93
CA GLY A 351 35.03 -1.57 -4.27
C GLY A 351 35.73 -1.58 -5.63
N MET A 352 35.85 -0.39 -6.23
CA MET A 352 36.64 -0.16 -7.44
C MET A 352 37.91 0.63 -7.11
N ASP A 353 39.02 0.29 -7.77
CA ASP A 353 40.28 1.03 -7.64
C ASP A 353 40.21 2.42 -8.26
N GLY A 354 41.10 3.32 -7.84
CA GLY A 354 41.10 4.72 -8.26
C GLY A 354 41.28 4.93 -9.77
N GLU A 355 42.07 4.09 -10.44
CA GLU A 355 42.30 4.20 -11.88
C GLU A 355 41.05 3.79 -12.67
N THR A 356 40.36 2.73 -12.25
CA THR A 356 39.09 2.32 -12.84
C THR A 356 38.01 3.40 -12.61
N LYS A 357 37.93 3.98 -11.41
CA LYS A 357 37.01 5.10 -11.12
C LYS A 357 37.31 6.32 -12.01
N ARG A 358 38.57 6.72 -12.14
CA ARG A 358 38.98 7.84 -13.02
C ARG A 358 38.53 7.63 -14.47
N LYS A 359 38.81 6.46 -15.05
CA LYS A 359 38.37 6.12 -16.43
C LYS A 359 36.85 6.14 -16.58
N ALA A 360 36.13 5.63 -15.58
CA ALA A 360 34.68 5.66 -15.57
C ALA A 360 34.15 7.10 -15.58
N ARG A 361 34.71 7.99 -14.75
CA ARG A 361 34.36 9.42 -14.73
C ARG A 361 34.60 10.09 -16.08
N GLU A 362 35.79 9.92 -16.65
CA GLU A 362 36.12 10.48 -17.97
C GLU A 362 35.13 10.05 -19.04
N LYS A 363 34.77 8.76 -19.05
CA LYS A 363 33.80 8.22 -20.01
C LYS A 363 32.39 8.75 -19.79
N ILE A 364 31.93 8.91 -18.54
CA ILE A 364 30.61 9.48 -18.25
C ILE A 364 30.57 10.96 -18.61
N LEU A 365 31.59 11.73 -18.24
CA LEU A 365 31.68 13.17 -18.55
C LEU A 365 31.75 13.42 -20.06
N ALA A 366 32.33 12.51 -20.85
CA ALA A 366 32.29 12.58 -22.31
C ALA A 366 30.86 12.44 -22.90
N MET A 367 29.89 11.99 -22.10
CA MET A 367 28.47 11.92 -22.48
C MET A 367 27.69 13.17 -22.05
N GLN A 368 28.30 14.08 -21.29
CA GLN A 368 27.65 15.35 -20.92
C GLN A 368 27.50 16.21 -22.18
N HIS A 369 26.27 16.64 -22.46
CA HIS A 369 25.96 17.39 -23.66
C HIS A 369 26.23 18.89 -23.44
N GLU A 370 26.67 19.58 -24.49
CA GLU A 370 27.03 21.00 -24.41
C GLU A 370 25.86 21.94 -24.08
N SER A 371 24.63 21.50 -24.35
CA SER A 371 23.36 22.17 -24.00
C SER A 371 22.78 21.73 -22.65
N GLY A 372 23.47 20.87 -21.90
CA GLY A 372 23.01 20.34 -20.62
C GLY A 372 22.42 18.93 -20.68
N GLY A 373 22.46 18.22 -19.54
CA GLY A 373 22.10 16.81 -19.46
C GLY A 373 23.19 15.87 -19.98
N PHE A 374 22.91 14.58 -19.96
CA PHE A 374 23.79 13.53 -20.53
C PHE A 374 23.05 12.74 -21.62
N GLY A 375 23.78 12.37 -22.66
CA GLY A 375 23.32 11.44 -23.70
C GLY A 375 23.58 9.97 -23.36
N GLY A 376 23.06 9.07 -24.20
CA GLY A 376 23.25 7.63 -24.08
C GLY A 376 24.67 7.15 -24.36
N GLY A 377 25.49 8.00 -24.98
CA GLY A 377 26.90 7.82 -25.29
C GLY A 377 27.51 9.17 -25.71
N PRO A 378 28.85 9.25 -25.91
CA PRO A 378 29.49 10.49 -26.32
C PRO A 378 28.89 11.07 -27.61
N SER A 379 28.71 12.39 -27.63
CA SER A 379 28.12 13.15 -28.76
C SER A 379 26.65 12.82 -29.10
N GLN A 380 25.96 12.01 -28.30
CA GLN A 380 24.52 11.79 -28.46
C GLN A 380 23.71 12.92 -27.78
N ALA A 381 22.50 13.16 -28.28
CA ALA A 381 21.58 14.14 -27.71
C ALA A 381 21.26 13.84 -26.23
N PRO A 382 21.03 14.87 -25.40
CA PRO A 382 20.74 14.68 -23.98
C PRO A 382 19.38 14.04 -23.79
N HIS A 383 19.28 13.17 -22.79
CA HIS A 383 18.08 12.40 -22.51
C HIS A 383 17.92 12.21 -20.99
N LEU A 384 16.71 12.40 -20.45
CA LEU A 384 16.44 12.35 -19.00
C LEU A 384 16.87 11.01 -18.38
N LEU A 385 16.57 9.89 -19.04
CA LEU A 385 16.97 8.56 -18.56
C LEU A 385 18.50 8.38 -18.53
N ALA A 386 19.21 8.79 -19.58
CA ALA A 386 20.66 8.70 -19.63
C ALA A 386 21.32 9.66 -18.62
N THR A 387 20.70 10.82 -18.38
CA THR A 387 21.08 11.79 -17.35
C THR A 387 20.99 11.18 -15.96
N TYR A 388 19.88 10.51 -15.60
CA TYR A 388 19.78 9.79 -14.33
C TYR A 388 20.86 8.70 -14.21
N ALA A 389 21.07 7.91 -15.25
CA ALA A 389 22.08 6.85 -15.22
C ALA A 389 23.50 7.41 -15.06
N ALA A 390 23.84 8.49 -15.77
CA ALA A 390 25.14 9.15 -15.68
C ALA A 390 25.39 9.75 -14.29
N VAL A 391 24.42 10.48 -13.74
CA VAL A 391 24.52 11.09 -12.39
C VAL A 391 24.58 10.01 -11.31
N SER A 392 23.77 8.96 -11.42
CA SER A 392 23.81 7.82 -10.49
C SER A 392 25.11 7.03 -10.58
N ALA A 393 25.69 6.88 -11.78
CA ALA A 393 27.01 6.28 -11.96
C ALA A 393 28.10 7.16 -11.32
N LEU A 394 28.05 8.49 -11.53
CA LEU A 394 28.95 9.46 -10.88
C LEU A 394 28.77 9.48 -9.35
N ALA A 395 27.59 9.20 -8.81
CA ALA A 395 27.41 9.05 -7.37
C ALA A 395 28.27 7.92 -6.79
N VAL A 396 28.50 6.85 -7.57
CA VAL A 396 29.28 5.67 -7.15
C VAL A 396 30.79 5.83 -7.40
N VAL A 397 31.19 6.38 -8.55
CA VAL A 397 32.61 6.48 -8.95
C VAL A 397 33.22 7.88 -8.79
N GLY A 398 32.38 8.87 -8.53
CA GLY A 398 32.75 10.28 -8.37
C GLY A 398 33.12 10.67 -6.95
N GLU A 399 33.67 11.86 -6.84
CA GLU A 399 34.12 12.51 -5.63
C GLU A 399 34.17 14.04 -5.86
N PRO A 400 34.21 14.87 -4.80
CA PRO A 400 34.33 16.32 -4.97
C PRO A 400 35.74 16.73 -5.41
N GLY A 401 35.86 17.89 -6.05
CA GLY A 401 37.11 18.50 -6.48
C GLY A 401 37.47 18.25 -7.95
N PRO A 402 38.51 18.93 -8.46
CA PRO A 402 38.93 18.82 -9.86
C PRO A 402 39.32 17.38 -10.24
N GLY A 403 38.76 16.87 -11.34
CA GLY A 403 38.92 15.49 -11.79
C GLY A 403 38.09 14.46 -11.01
N GLY A 404 37.29 14.93 -10.04
CA GLY A 404 36.42 14.11 -9.19
C GLY A 404 35.06 13.79 -9.82
N GLY A 405 34.67 14.50 -10.88
CA GLY A 405 33.48 14.23 -11.69
C GLY A 405 32.20 14.88 -11.17
N TRP A 406 32.13 15.30 -9.91
CA TRP A 406 30.96 16.00 -9.37
C TRP A 406 30.94 17.48 -9.71
N ASP A 407 32.08 18.17 -9.59
CA ASP A 407 32.16 19.61 -9.86
C ASP A 407 32.16 19.93 -11.38
N GLU A 408 32.42 18.93 -12.23
CA GLU A 408 32.33 19.04 -13.70
C GLU A 408 30.91 18.87 -14.25
N ILE A 409 29.92 18.55 -13.41
CA ILE A 409 28.51 18.54 -13.83
C ILE A 409 28.06 20.00 -14.04
N ASP A 410 27.71 20.35 -15.27
CA ASP A 410 27.18 21.67 -15.62
C ASP A 410 25.71 21.75 -15.18
N ARG A 411 25.53 22.14 -13.92
CA ARG A 411 24.23 22.20 -13.24
C ARG A 411 23.31 23.28 -13.81
N GLN A 412 23.87 24.38 -14.30
CA GLN A 412 23.09 25.45 -14.91
C GLN A 412 22.47 24.95 -16.22
N LYS A 413 23.29 24.37 -17.11
CA LYS A 413 22.78 23.82 -18.36
C LYS A 413 21.88 22.61 -18.15
N MET A 414 22.16 21.78 -17.15
CA MET A 414 21.25 20.69 -16.76
C MET A 414 19.84 21.21 -16.46
N TYR A 415 19.74 22.28 -15.69
CA TYR A 415 18.45 22.90 -15.36
C TYR A 415 17.80 23.53 -16.59
N GLU A 416 18.57 24.20 -17.45
CA GLU A 416 18.08 24.72 -18.73
C GLU A 416 17.53 23.60 -19.62
N PHE A 417 18.22 22.47 -19.71
CA PHE A 417 17.73 21.28 -20.40
C PHE A 417 16.41 20.78 -19.80
N PHE A 418 16.32 20.61 -18.47
CA PHE A 418 15.08 20.19 -17.80
C PHE A 418 13.91 21.13 -18.11
N MET A 419 14.12 22.44 -18.05
CA MET A 419 13.09 23.43 -18.38
C MET A 419 12.73 23.40 -19.87
N SER A 420 13.69 23.13 -20.76
CA SER A 420 13.47 23.08 -22.21
C SER A 420 12.62 21.89 -22.68
N VAL A 421 12.53 20.83 -21.86
CA VAL A 421 11.68 19.65 -22.13
C VAL A 421 10.42 19.60 -21.28
N LYS A 422 10.22 20.58 -20.37
CA LYS A 422 9.00 20.74 -19.57
C LYS A 422 7.82 21.11 -20.46
N GLN A 423 6.69 20.44 -20.25
CA GLN A 423 5.43 20.73 -20.92
C GLN A 423 4.51 21.57 -20.01
N SER A 424 3.56 22.29 -20.60
CA SER A 424 2.59 23.12 -19.86
C SER A 424 1.69 22.30 -18.94
N ASP A 425 1.53 21.02 -19.24
CA ASP A 425 0.71 20.07 -18.49
C ASP A 425 1.37 19.49 -17.24
N GLY A 426 2.61 19.90 -16.97
CA GLY A 426 3.43 19.37 -15.88
C GLY A 426 4.16 18.09 -16.24
N SER A 427 3.93 17.52 -17.43
CA SER A 427 4.73 16.41 -17.94
C SER A 427 6.07 16.90 -18.50
N PHE A 428 6.94 15.96 -18.86
CA PHE A 428 8.23 16.24 -19.48
C PHE A 428 8.48 15.30 -20.64
N LEU A 429 9.01 15.83 -21.73
CA LEU A 429 9.60 15.01 -22.78
C LEU A 429 10.88 14.38 -22.23
N VAL A 430 11.18 13.13 -22.59
CA VAL A 430 12.43 12.48 -22.19
C VAL A 430 13.66 13.07 -22.89
N SER A 431 13.48 13.71 -24.03
CA SER A 431 14.46 14.47 -24.81
C SER A 431 13.73 15.40 -25.77
N HIS A 432 14.43 16.33 -26.44
CA HIS A 432 13.81 17.11 -27.51
C HIS A 432 13.24 16.17 -28.59
N HIS A 433 11.96 16.34 -28.92
CA HIS A 433 11.22 15.49 -29.86
C HIS A 433 11.03 14.02 -29.40
N GLY A 434 11.26 13.72 -28.12
CA GLY A 434 11.03 12.40 -27.52
C GLY A 434 9.60 12.20 -27.03
N GLU A 435 9.36 11.04 -26.42
CA GLU A 435 8.10 10.71 -25.76
C GLU A 435 7.91 11.40 -24.41
N VAL A 436 6.67 11.39 -23.91
CA VAL A 436 6.30 11.77 -22.55
C VAL A 436 5.90 10.51 -21.77
N ASP A 437 6.52 10.29 -20.62
CA ASP A 437 6.04 9.36 -19.60
C ASP A 437 6.71 9.58 -18.24
N VAL A 438 6.19 8.90 -17.22
CA VAL A 438 6.65 9.00 -15.84
C VAL A 438 8.11 8.56 -15.62
N ARG A 439 8.76 7.85 -16.56
CA ARG A 439 10.18 7.49 -16.44
C ARG A 439 11.05 8.75 -16.52
N GLY A 440 10.76 9.60 -17.51
CA GLY A 440 11.44 10.89 -17.67
C GLY A 440 11.33 11.73 -16.41
N LEU A 441 10.13 11.77 -15.84
CA LEU A 441 9.84 12.54 -14.64
C LEU A 441 10.59 12.00 -13.40
N TYR A 442 10.57 10.69 -13.16
CA TYR A 442 11.35 10.09 -12.07
C TYR A 442 12.84 10.39 -12.21
N CYS A 443 13.39 10.20 -13.40
CA CYS A 443 14.80 10.46 -13.68
C CYS A 443 15.17 11.93 -13.41
N LEU A 444 14.32 12.86 -13.86
CA LEU A 444 14.50 14.29 -13.63
C LEU A 444 14.44 14.63 -12.15
N LEU A 445 13.41 14.17 -11.42
CA LEU A 445 13.23 14.49 -10.00
C LEU A 445 14.35 13.90 -9.14
N ALA A 446 14.80 12.68 -9.44
CA ALA A 446 15.93 12.06 -8.76
C ALA A 446 17.22 12.88 -8.95
N VAL A 447 17.52 13.27 -10.20
CA VAL A 447 18.72 14.10 -10.50
C VAL A 447 18.59 15.50 -9.89
N ALA A 448 17.45 16.14 -10.03
CA ALA A 448 17.22 17.47 -9.49
C ALA A 448 17.31 17.48 -7.96
N THR A 449 16.88 16.40 -7.30
CA THR A 449 17.04 16.23 -5.85
C THR A 449 18.51 15.99 -5.49
N LEU A 450 19.24 15.10 -6.17
CA LEU A 450 20.66 14.85 -5.86
C LEU A 450 21.54 16.10 -6.05
N LEU A 451 21.22 16.91 -7.06
CA LEU A 451 22.03 18.04 -7.49
C LEU A 451 21.52 19.41 -6.99
N ASN A 452 20.52 19.48 -6.11
CA ASN A 452 19.95 20.73 -5.61
C ASN A 452 19.44 21.67 -6.74
N LEU A 453 18.55 21.15 -7.60
CA LEU A 453 18.00 21.84 -8.78
C LEU A 453 16.48 22.05 -8.75
N LEU A 454 15.80 21.61 -7.68
CA LEU A 454 14.35 21.74 -7.58
C LEU A 454 13.93 23.21 -7.41
N THR A 455 12.94 23.63 -8.19
CA THR A 455 12.36 24.96 -8.17
C THR A 455 10.84 24.87 -8.32
N PRO A 456 10.07 25.86 -7.84
CA PRO A 456 8.62 25.84 -7.95
C PRO A 456 8.14 25.77 -9.40
N GLU A 457 8.82 26.44 -10.32
CA GLU A 457 8.51 26.48 -11.74
C GLU A 457 8.76 25.11 -12.39
N LEU A 458 9.86 24.44 -12.03
CA LEU A 458 10.14 23.08 -12.49
C LEU A 458 9.04 22.11 -12.03
N LEU A 459 8.55 22.26 -10.79
CA LEU A 459 7.57 21.37 -10.16
C LEU A 459 6.10 21.69 -10.47
N GLN A 460 5.82 22.84 -11.10
CA GLN A 460 4.46 23.25 -11.41
C GLN A 460 3.75 22.25 -12.33
N GLY A 461 2.53 21.82 -11.95
CA GLY A 461 1.69 20.86 -12.68
C GLY A 461 2.13 19.38 -12.57
N VAL A 462 3.30 19.12 -11.99
CA VAL A 462 3.87 17.77 -11.89
C VAL A 462 3.02 16.85 -10.99
N PRO A 463 2.54 17.30 -9.80
CA PRO A 463 1.68 16.46 -8.97
C PRO A 463 0.40 16.03 -9.69
N GLU A 464 -0.25 16.93 -10.43
CA GLU A 464 -1.47 16.61 -11.17
C GLU A 464 -1.22 15.59 -12.29
N PHE A 465 -0.11 15.75 -13.02
CA PHE A 465 0.29 14.78 -14.05
C PHE A 465 0.46 13.38 -13.46
N ILE A 466 1.24 13.23 -12.37
CA ILE A 466 1.45 11.91 -11.74
C ILE A 466 0.14 11.31 -11.23
N ALA A 467 -0.66 12.09 -10.50
CA ALA A 467 -1.92 11.60 -9.94
C ALA A 467 -2.86 11.10 -11.04
N SER A 468 -2.89 11.79 -12.17
CA SER A 468 -3.68 11.40 -13.35
C SER A 468 -3.15 10.17 -14.11
N CYS A 469 -1.95 9.66 -13.78
CA CYS A 469 -1.43 8.43 -14.36
C CYS A 469 -1.89 7.17 -13.59
N GLN A 470 -2.59 7.30 -12.45
CA GLN A 470 -3.08 6.14 -11.70
C GLN A 470 -4.27 5.49 -12.41
N THR A 471 -4.19 4.18 -12.62
CA THR A 471 -5.22 3.41 -13.33
C THR A 471 -6.31 2.89 -12.39
N TYR A 472 -7.38 2.36 -12.98
CA TYR A 472 -8.44 1.65 -12.24
C TYR A 472 -7.94 0.41 -11.50
N GLU A 473 -6.83 -0.20 -11.93
CA GLU A 473 -6.25 -1.37 -11.26
C GLU A 473 -5.59 -0.98 -9.93
N GLY A 474 -5.11 0.26 -9.83
CA GLY A 474 -4.48 0.85 -8.64
C GLY A 474 -2.99 1.19 -8.85
N GLY A 475 -2.30 0.51 -9.76
CA GLY A 475 -0.97 0.91 -10.24
C GLY A 475 -1.03 2.05 -11.25
N PHE A 476 0.13 2.51 -11.73
CA PHE A 476 0.23 3.65 -12.65
C PHE A 476 0.56 3.21 -14.08
N GLY A 477 -0.07 3.88 -15.04
CA GLY A 477 0.26 3.85 -16.45
C GLY A 477 1.49 4.71 -16.78
N ASN A 478 1.89 4.73 -18.05
CA ASN A 478 3.09 5.47 -18.45
C ASN A 478 2.86 6.98 -18.49
N ALA A 479 1.67 7.44 -18.87
CA ALA A 479 1.35 8.86 -18.99
C ALA A 479 -0.16 9.08 -18.83
N SER A 480 -0.60 10.31 -19.00
CA SER A 480 -2.02 10.67 -19.16
C SER A 480 -2.16 11.69 -20.28
N PHE A 481 -3.35 11.76 -20.89
CA PHE A 481 -3.59 12.63 -22.05
C PHE A 481 -3.88 14.07 -21.60
N PRO A 482 -3.15 15.08 -22.11
CA PRO A 482 -3.28 16.46 -21.62
C PRO A 482 -4.60 17.16 -22.00
N ASP A 483 -5.23 16.80 -23.13
CA ASP A 483 -6.24 17.63 -23.82
C ASP A 483 -7.66 17.03 -23.88
N TRP A 484 -8.12 16.28 -22.86
CA TRP A 484 -9.49 15.75 -22.89
C TRP A 484 -10.59 16.81 -22.65
N ALA A 485 -10.25 18.01 -22.14
CA ALA A 485 -11.21 19.07 -21.90
C ALA A 485 -11.21 20.12 -23.04
N PHE A 486 -12.30 20.15 -23.81
CA PHE A 486 -12.59 21.12 -24.88
C PHE A 486 -12.69 22.57 -24.37
N SER A 487 -11.58 23.22 -24.06
CA SER A 487 -11.57 24.62 -23.59
C SER A 487 -10.63 25.46 -24.43
N THR A 488 -11.20 26.46 -25.10
CA THR A 488 -10.50 27.48 -25.89
C THR A 488 -9.80 28.55 -25.03
N ASP A 489 -9.82 28.43 -23.69
CA ASP A 489 -9.40 29.50 -22.76
C ASP A 489 -8.33 29.07 -21.74
N GLY A 490 -7.27 28.41 -22.21
CA GLY A 490 -6.07 28.13 -21.42
C GLY A 490 -6.00 26.73 -20.81
N TYR A 491 -4.80 26.34 -20.38
CA TYR A 491 -4.48 25.01 -19.88
C TYR A 491 -4.67 24.91 -18.35
N ASP A 492 -5.56 24.01 -17.90
CA ASP A 492 -5.76 23.73 -16.46
C ASP A 492 -5.15 22.36 -16.08
N PRO A 493 -4.03 22.32 -15.33
CA PRO A 493 -3.41 21.05 -14.94
C PRO A 493 -4.30 20.18 -14.05
N ALA A 494 -5.30 20.74 -13.38
CA ALA A 494 -6.22 19.98 -12.52
C ALA A 494 -7.38 19.33 -13.29
N ALA A 495 -7.50 19.58 -14.59
CA ALA A 495 -8.55 18.97 -15.40
C ALA A 495 -8.39 17.43 -15.42
N PRO A 496 -9.51 16.66 -15.41
CA PRO A 496 -9.45 15.20 -15.55
C PRO A 496 -8.75 14.78 -16.84
N ARG A 497 -7.78 13.87 -16.72
CA ARG A 497 -6.98 13.35 -17.84
C ARG A 497 -7.17 11.84 -17.97
N PRO A 498 -7.52 11.31 -19.14
CA PRO A 498 -7.51 9.88 -19.39
C PRO A 498 -6.10 9.33 -19.23
N VAL A 499 -5.95 8.24 -18.48
CA VAL A 499 -4.67 7.55 -18.32
C VAL A 499 -4.29 6.89 -19.65
N LEU A 500 -3.01 6.94 -20.01
CA LEU A 500 -2.43 6.23 -21.13
C LEU A 500 -1.65 5.02 -20.60
N GLY A 501 -1.99 3.85 -21.12
CA GLY A 501 -1.35 2.59 -20.76
C GLY A 501 -1.99 1.84 -19.58
N GLU A 502 -1.53 0.62 -19.39
CA GLU A 502 -1.93 -0.29 -18.29
C GLU A 502 -1.08 -0.02 -17.04
N ALA A 503 -1.56 -0.42 -15.86
CA ALA A 503 -0.74 -0.43 -14.66
C ALA A 503 0.50 -1.31 -14.87
N HIS A 504 1.68 -0.74 -14.63
CA HIS A 504 2.92 -1.47 -14.87
C HIS A 504 3.99 -1.15 -13.82
N GLY A 505 4.67 -2.16 -13.30
CA GLY A 505 5.56 -2.06 -12.13
C GLY A 505 6.63 -0.99 -12.29
N GLY A 506 7.26 -0.91 -13.47
CA GLY A 506 8.26 0.13 -13.75
C GLY A 506 7.68 1.55 -13.70
N TYR A 507 6.49 1.76 -14.27
CA TYR A 507 5.83 3.08 -14.26
C TYR A 507 5.26 3.40 -12.89
N THR A 508 4.70 2.41 -12.19
CA THR A 508 4.26 2.50 -10.79
C THR A 508 5.39 2.94 -9.88
N PHE A 509 6.58 2.34 -9.98
CA PHE A 509 7.74 2.79 -9.19
C PHE A 509 8.12 4.22 -9.53
N CYS A 510 8.23 4.55 -10.82
CA CYS A 510 8.60 5.90 -11.25
C CYS A 510 7.61 6.95 -10.74
N ALA A 511 6.31 6.69 -10.86
CA ALA A 511 5.25 7.55 -10.38
C ALA A 511 5.26 7.68 -8.84
N LEU A 512 5.39 6.56 -8.12
CA LEU A 512 5.37 6.53 -6.66
C LEU A 512 6.61 7.21 -6.05
N ALA A 513 7.82 6.92 -6.55
CA ALA A 513 9.03 7.58 -6.10
C ALA A 513 8.98 9.09 -6.39
N SER A 514 8.48 9.47 -7.56
CA SER A 514 8.21 10.88 -7.91
C SER A 514 7.21 11.52 -6.95
N TRP A 515 6.15 10.80 -6.56
CA TRP A 515 5.17 11.27 -5.59
C TRP A 515 5.78 11.52 -4.21
N VAL A 516 6.73 10.68 -3.80
CA VAL A 516 7.50 10.88 -2.55
C VAL A 516 8.39 12.12 -2.65
N PHE A 517 9.11 12.32 -3.77
CA PHE A 517 9.92 13.54 -3.99
C PHE A 517 9.10 14.84 -3.95
N LEU A 518 7.81 14.77 -4.31
CA LEU A 518 6.91 15.93 -4.36
C LEU A 518 6.26 16.27 -3.01
N GLN A 519 6.39 15.43 -1.98
CA GLN A 519 5.75 15.70 -0.68
C GLN A 519 6.16 17.06 -0.09
N PRO A 520 7.45 17.47 -0.08
CA PRO A 520 7.84 18.82 0.29
C PRO A 520 7.11 19.92 -0.47
N TYR A 521 7.00 19.79 -1.79
CA TYR A 521 6.34 20.79 -2.65
C TYR A 521 4.84 20.87 -2.37
N LEU A 522 4.17 19.72 -2.25
CA LEU A 522 2.76 19.64 -1.88
C LEU A 522 2.48 20.33 -0.54
N ARG A 523 3.31 20.08 0.49
CA ARG A 523 3.13 20.68 1.83
C ARG A 523 3.35 22.19 1.85
N ILE A 524 4.25 22.72 1.00
CA ILE A 524 4.64 24.14 1.01
C ILE A 524 3.76 24.99 0.08
N TYR A 525 3.40 24.47 -1.09
CA TYR A 525 2.79 25.28 -2.16
C TYR A 525 1.27 25.09 -2.31
N TYR A 526 0.68 24.02 -1.80
CA TYR A 526 -0.78 23.80 -1.86
C TYR A 526 -1.47 24.15 -0.54
N LYS A 527 -2.72 24.62 -0.61
CA LYS A 527 -3.53 24.92 0.57
C LYS A 527 -4.32 23.71 1.05
N SER A 528 -4.42 23.55 2.37
CA SER A 528 -5.20 22.48 3.02
C SER A 528 -6.70 22.80 3.16
N LYS A 529 -7.16 24.02 2.81
CA LYS A 529 -8.57 24.44 2.82
C LYS A 529 -8.89 25.39 1.64
N PRO A 530 -10.12 25.35 1.07
CA PRO A 530 -10.56 26.34 0.10
C PRO A 530 -10.57 27.75 0.72
N PRO A 531 -10.32 28.81 -0.07
CA PRO A 531 -10.06 30.15 0.45
C PRO A 531 -11.28 30.74 1.16
N SER A 532 -11.11 31.15 2.42
CA SER A 532 -11.82 32.32 2.95
C SER A 532 -11.04 33.56 2.53
N THR A 533 -11.76 34.58 2.05
CA THR A 533 -11.26 35.83 1.49
C THR A 533 -10.01 36.42 2.16
N ALA A 534 -9.08 36.87 1.30
CA ALA A 534 -7.85 37.65 1.56
C ALA A 534 -6.70 36.89 2.26
N ASP A 535 -5.73 36.39 1.48
CA ASP A 535 -4.28 36.66 1.63
C ASP A 535 -3.36 35.77 0.74
N ALA A 536 -2.24 36.38 0.31
CA ALA A 536 -1.01 35.87 -0.34
C ALA A 536 -1.04 35.44 -1.84
N PRO A 537 -0.40 36.21 -2.77
CA PRO A 537 -0.38 35.96 -4.22
C PRO A 537 0.54 34.81 -4.76
N ALA A 538 1.03 33.89 -3.93
CA ALA A 538 2.03 32.88 -4.36
C ALA A 538 1.74 31.42 -3.91
N ALA A 539 0.60 31.15 -3.27
CA ALA A 539 0.17 29.79 -2.96
C ALA A 539 -0.75 29.28 -4.08
N ILE A 540 -0.64 28.00 -4.46
CA ILE A 540 -1.60 27.39 -5.38
C ILE A 540 -2.92 27.28 -4.63
N ASP A 541 -3.91 28.06 -5.05
CA ASP A 541 -5.23 28.16 -4.42
C ASP A 541 -6.13 26.97 -4.79
N ARG A 542 -5.60 25.76 -4.58
CA ARG A 542 -6.23 24.48 -4.93
C ARG A 542 -5.90 23.44 -3.87
N ILE A 543 -6.78 22.46 -3.74
CA ILE A 543 -6.56 21.27 -2.91
C ILE A 543 -5.44 20.45 -3.57
N PRO A 544 -4.45 19.94 -2.80
CA PRO A 544 -3.40 19.10 -3.35
C PRO A 544 -4.00 17.85 -4.01
N PRO A 545 -3.52 17.43 -5.20
CA PRO A 545 -3.95 16.17 -5.78
C PRO A 545 -3.57 15.01 -4.87
N THR A 546 -4.34 13.91 -4.96
CA THR A 546 -4.14 12.72 -4.14
C THR A 546 -4.03 11.48 -5.03
N ILE A 547 -3.34 10.46 -4.52
CA ILE A 547 -3.31 9.13 -5.12
C ILE A 547 -4.09 8.15 -4.24
N ASN A 548 -4.74 7.16 -4.84
CA ASN A 548 -5.50 6.15 -4.13
C ASN A 548 -4.57 5.05 -3.59
N MET A 549 -4.05 5.27 -2.37
CA MET A 549 -3.12 4.35 -1.70
C MET A 549 -3.70 2.95 -1.49
N ARG A 550 -5.00 2.84 -1.21
CA ARG A 550 -5.65 1.53 -0.99
C ARG A 550 -5.59 0.66 -2.25
N SER A 551 -5.95 1.25 -3.39
CA SER A 551 -5.89 0.55 -4.69
C SER A 551 -4.45 0.23 -5.10
N LEU A 552 -3.50 1.13 -4.82
CA LEU A 552 -2.08 0.93 -5.09
C LEU A 552 -1.51 -0.25 -4.30
N ILE A 553 -1.75 -0.29 -2.98
CA ILE A 553 -1.29 -1.38 -2.11
C ILE A 553 -1.88 -2.71 -2.60
N ARG A 554 -3.18 -2.74 -2.89
CA ARG A 554 -3.83 -3.92 -3.46
C ARG A 554 -3.16 -4.36 -4.75
N TRP A 555 -2.91 -3.45 -5.68
CA TRP A 555 -2.28 -3.79 -6.96
C TRP A 555 -0.87 -4.34 -6.77
N LEU A 556 -0.03 -3.66 -5.96
CA LEU A 556 1.35 -4.07 -5.68
C LEU A 556 1.43 -5.47 -5.06
N THR A 557 0.56 -5.80 -4.10
CA THR A 557 0.56 -7.13 -3.48
C THR A 557 0.14 -8.23 -4.45
N HIS A 558 -0.80 -7.96 -5.37
CA HIS A 558 -1.23 -8.92 -6.40
C HIS A 558 -0.19 -9.13 -7.51
N MET A 559 0.82 -8.27 -7.59
CA MET A 559 1.95 -8.49 -8.50
C MET A 559 2.94 -9.54 -7.96
N GLN A 560 2.85 -9.95 -6.70
CA GLN A 560 3.67 -11.06 -6.22
C GLN A 560 3.10 -12.39 -6.72
N GLY A 561 3.95 -13.20 -7.35
CA GLY A 561 3.61 -14.53 -7.82
C GLY A 561 3.28 -15.47 -6.66
N THR A 562 2.55 -16.54 -6.96
CA THR A 562 2.18 -17.55 -5.96
C THR A 562 3.36 -18.48 -5.63
N GLY A 563 3.13 -19.51 -4.81
CA GLY A 563 4.18 -20.44 -4.40
C GLY A 563 4.84 -21.18 -5.57
N ILE A 564 4.05 -21.55 -6.61
CA ILE A 564 4.57 -22.19 -7.84
C ILE A 564 5.46 -21.24 -8.67
N GLU A 565 5.24 -19.92 -8.55
CA GLU A 565 6.05 -18.88 -9.18
C GLU A 565 7.23 -18.41 -8.29
N LEU A 566 7.48 -19.11 -7.17
CA LEU A 566 8.50 -18.83 -6.17
C LEU A 566 8.40 -17.44 -5.52
N GLY A 567 7.25 -16.76 -5.62
CA GLY A 567 7.07 -15.41 -5.05
C GLY A 567 7.86 -14.29 -5.74
N GLY A 568 8.29 -14.50 -6.98
CA GLY A 568 8.81 -13.43 -7.84
C GLY A 568 7.71 -12.42 -8.21
N PHE A 569 8.08 -11.22 -8.63
CA PHE A 569 7.10 -10.20 -9.05
C PHE A 569 6.86 -10.24 -10.56
N LYS A 570 5.61 -10.01 -10.96
CA LYS A 570 5.23 -9.69 -12.35
C LYS A 570 5.06 -8.18 -12.52
N GLY A 571 5.24 -7.72 -13.76
CA GLY A 571 5.17 -6.30 -14.08
C GLY A 571 3.77 -5.76 -14.20
N ARG A 572 2.80 -6.59 -14.58
CA ARG A 572 1.41 -6.21 -14.82
C ARG A 572 0.51 -7.43 -14.75
N THR A 573 -0.79 -7.20 -14.63
CA THR A 573 -1.81 -8.25 -14.46
C THR A 573 -1.74 -9.25 -15.62
N ASN A 574 -1.86 -10.55 -15.30
CA ASN A 574 -1.82 -11.64 -16.29
C ASN A 574 -0.54 -11.73 -17.15
N LYS A 575 0.60 -11.24 -16.64
CA LYS A 575 1.92 -11.48 -17.21
C LYS A 575 2.80 -12.28 -16.26
N LEU A 576 3.90 -12.77 -16.81
CA LEU A 576 4.83 -13.66 -16.14
C LEU A 576 5.67 -12.90 -15.10
N VAL A 577 6.10 -13.61 -14.06
CA VAL A 577 7.14 -13.13 -13.14
C VAL A 577 8.45 -12.83 -13.87
N ASP A 578 9.21 -11.85 -13.41
CA ASP A 578 10.51 -11.45 -13.96
C ASP A 578 11.34 -10.78 -12.85
N GLY A 579 12.60 -11.20 -12.72
CA GLY A 579 13.51 -10.74 -11.68
C GLY A 579 13.79 -9.23 -11.65
N CYS A 580 13.61 -8.49 -12.75
CA CYS A 580 13.75 -7.03 -12.64
C CYS A 580 12.64 -6.38 -11.80
N TYR A 581 11.45 -6.99 -11.73
CA TYR A 581 10.36 -6.48 -10.88
C TYR A 581 10.61 -6.75 -9.39
N SER A 582 11.63 -7.53 -9.03
CA SER A 582 12.12 -7.58 -7.65
C SER A 582 12.47 -6.17 -7.14
N TRP A 583 12.97 -5.28 -8.00
CA TRP A 583 13.13 -3.87 -7.67
C TRP A 583 11.92 -3.02 -8.04
N TRP A 584 11.42 -3.10 -9.27
CA TRP A 584 10.37 -2.18 -9.73
C TRP A 584 9.03 -2.35 -9.00
N VAL A 585 8.76 -3.53 -8.44
CA VAL A 585 7.59 -3.73 -7.58
C VAL A 585 8.02 -3.86 -6.13
N GLY A 586 9.05 -4.67 -5.83
CA GLY A 586 9.54 -4.84 -4.46
C GLY A 586 10.04 -3.54 -3.81
N GLY A 587 10.66 -2.65 -4.59
CA GLY A 587 11.11 -1.33 -4.16
C GLY A 587 9.99 -0.31 -3.93
N CYS A 588 8.75 -0.60 -4.34
CA CYS A 588 7.60 0.25 -4.02
C CYS A 588 7.16 0.11 -2.56
N PHE A 589 7.34 -1.05 -1.92
CA PHE A 589 6.85 -1.28 -0.56
C PHE A 589 7.51 -0.36 0.49
N PRO A 590 8.84 -0.15 0.48
CA PRO A 590 9.46 0.88 1.32
C PRO A 590 8.89 2.28 1.10
N LEU A 591 8.56 2.65 -0.15
CA LEU A 591 7.99 3.96 -0.48
C LEU A 591 6.55 4.09 0.05
N VAL A 592 5.75 3.03 -0.05
CA VAL A 592 4.42 2.95 0.55
C VAL A 592 4.50 3.10 2.06
N ASP A 593 5.37 2.32 2.73
CA ASP A 593 5.56 2.40 4.18
C ASP A 593 5.95 3.82 4.62
N GLY A 594 6.86 4.46 3.87
CA GLY A 594 7.27 5.84 4.14
C GLY A 594 6.14 6.87 3.99
N LEU A 595 5.20 6.66 3.07
CA LEU A 595 4.03 7.53 2.89
C LEU A 595 2.94 7.29 3.94
N LEU A 596 2.79 6.06 4.42
CA LEU A 596 1.84 5.73 5.49
C LEU A 596 2.32 6.20 6.87
N GLY A 597 3.64 6.31 7.06
CA GLY A 597 4.28 6.79 8.29
C GLY A 597 4.73 5.66 9.23
N PRO A 598 5.62 5.95 10.20
CA PRO A 598 6.12 4.94 11.12
C PRO A 598 5.00 4.39 11.97
N GLY A 599 5.00 3.07 12.08
CA GLY A 599 3.94 2.34 12.75
C GLY A 599 2.74 2.08 11.86
N ALA A 600 2.56 2.58 10.64
CA ALA A 600 1.33 2.25 9.88
C ALA A 600 1.22 0.78 9.42
N SER A 601 2.35 0.07 9.28
CA SER A 601 2.35 -1.40 9.10
C SER A 601 2.14 -2.17 10.42
N ALA A 602 2.33 -1.52 11.57
CA ALA A 602 2.08 -2.06 12.92
C ALA A 602 0.75 -1.54 13.55
N ALA A 603 0.23 -0.42 13.05
CA ALA A 603 -0.97 0.31 13.48
C ALA A 603 -2.21 -0.20 12.76
N THR A 604 -2.06 -1.25 11.96
CA THR A 604 -3.12 -2.23 11.75
C THR A 604 -3.50 -2.96 13.06
N HIS A 605 -2.74 -2.78 14.16
CA HIS A 605 -3.07 -3.29 15.50
C HIS A 605 -3.18 -2.27 16.65
N GLU A 606 -2.68 -1.04 16.54
CA GLU A 606 -2.64 -0.04 17.63
C GLU A 606 -2.63 1.38 17.04
N THR A 607 -3.47 2.38 17.33
CA THR A 607 -4.41 2.72 18.40
C THR A 607 -5.23 3.93 17.92
N GLU A 608 -6.39 4.18 18.54
CA GLU A 608 -6.88 5.50 19.00
C GLU A 608 -8.18 5.18 19.76
N THR A 609 -8.32 5.25 21.09
CA THR A 609 -7.78 6.18 22.07
C THR A 609 -7.69 5.52 23.46
N ALA A 610 -6.52 5.55 24.10
CA ALA A 610 -6.42 5.55 25.56
C ALA A 610 -5.44 6.65 25.97
N THR A 611 -5.96 7.60 26.72
CA THR A 611 -5.28 8.78 27.25
C THR A 611 -4.19 8.40 28.23
N LYS A 612 -3.09 9.16 28.19
CA LYS A 612 -1.98 9.16 29.16
C LYS A 612 -2.47 9.47 30.58
N ALA A 613 -2.81 8.45 31.34
CA ALA A 613 -2.77 8.39 32.80
C ALA A 613 -3.13 6.96 33.20
N GLU A 614 -2.47 6.39 34.20
CA GLU A 614 -2.71 5.04 34.75
C GLU A 614 -2.02 3.89 33.99
N HIS A 615 -0.72 3.74 34.20
CA HIS A 615 -0.08 2.43 34.49
C HIS A 615 1.32 2.69 35.06
N ALA A 616 1.36 3.27 36.26
CA ALA A 616 2.37 2.85 37.23
C ALA A 616 1.78 1.62 37.92
N GLN A 617 2.53 0.51 37.93
CA GLN A 617 2.19 -0.79 38.56
C GLN A 617 1.37 -1.75 37.70
N ALA A 618 2.03 -2.42 36.76
CA ALA A 618 1.75 -3.82 36.43
C ALA A 618 3.10 -4.53 36.21
N SER A 619 3.21 -5.74 36.73
CA SER A 619 4.42 -6.54 36.93
C SER A 619 5.09 -7.02 35.63
N ALA A 620 6.41 -7.18 35.71
CA ALA A 620 7.35 -7.52 34.63
C ALA A 620 7.34 -9.01 34.21
N GLU A 621 6.18 -9.65 34.10
CA GLU A 621 6.06 -11.06 33.69
C GLU A 621 4.84 -11.22 32.78
N ASP A 622 4.95 -10.84 31.50
CA ASP A 622 4.11 -11.30 30.36
C ASP A 622 4.47 -10.52 29.08
N ASN A 623 5.72 -10.67 28.60
CA ASN A 623 6.24 -9.94 27.43
C ASN A 623 6.67 -10.89 26.29
N ASP A 624 5.91 -11.95 26.03
CA ASP A 624 6.11 -12.83 24.87
C ASP A 624 5.01 -12.59 23.80
N TRP A 625 5.09 -11.44 23.12
CA TRP A 625 4.37 -11.22 21.86
C TRP A 625 5.23 -11.75 20.71
N LEU A 626 4.75 -12.80 20.03
CA LEU A 626 5.42 -13.44 18.89
C LEU A 626 5.54 -12.48 17.70
N ASP A 627 6.77 -12.28 17.18
CA ASP A 627 7.11 -11.49 15.99
C ASP A 627 6.43 -12.05 14.71
N ILE A 628 5.23 -11.57 14.39
CA ILE A 628 4.65 -11.71 13.04
C ILE A 628 5.39 -10.73 12.11
N ASP A 629 5.82 -11.19 10.94
CA ASP A 629 6.48 -10.31 9.95
C ASP A 629 5.43 -9.34 9.37
N ASP A 630 5.35 -8.13 9.93
CA ASP A 630 4.43 -7.04 9.53
C ASP A 630 4.72 -6.46 8.12
N ALA A 631 5.37 -7.22 7.25
CA ALA A 631 5.71 -6.80 5.90
C ALA A 631 4.50 -6.86 4.97
N LEU A 632 4.35 -5.83 4.13
CA LEU A 632 3.29 -5.74 3.12
C LEU A 632 3.41 -6.78 1.98
N PHE A 633 4.53 -7.50 1.88
CA PHE A 633 4.79 -8.54 0.89
C PHE A 633 5.66 -9.66 1.45
N ASN A 634 5.66 -10.82 0.79
CA ASN A 634 6.45 -11.97 1.23
C ASN A 634 7.93 -11.78 0.86
N ARG A 635 8.71 -11.23 1.81
CA ARG A 635 10.14 -10.96 1.67
C ARG A 635 10.94 -12.24 1.44
N GLU A 636 10.66 -13.30 2.19
CA GLU A 636 11.35 -14.59 2.10
C GLU A 636 11.22 -15.18 0.69
N ALA A 637 9.99 -15.26 0.16
CA ALA A 637 9.75 -15.80 -1.16
C ALA A 637 10.45 -14.98 -2.27
N LEU A 638 10.50 -13.65 -2.15
CA LEU A 638 11.25 -12.85 -3.13
C LEU A 638 12.75 -13.16 -3.12
N GLN A 639 13.35 -13.36 -1.94
CA GLN A 639 14.76 -13.76 -1.85
C GLN A 639 14.98 -15.12 -2.52
N GLU A 640 14.10 -16.08 -2.27
CA GLU A 640 14.17 -17.41 -2.90
C GLU A 640 14.02 -17.35 -4.42
N TYR A 641 13.10 -16.54 -4.95
CA TYR A 641 12.98 -16.34 -6.40
C TYR A 641 14.32 -15.89 -7.00
N VAL A 642 14.94 -14.88 -6.39
CA VAL A 642 16.22 -14.35 -6.86
C VAL A 642 17.32 -15.41 -6.73
N LEU A 643 17.39 -16.13 -5.62
CA LEU A 643 18.43 -17.12 -5.33
C LEU A 643 18.27 -18.43 -6.13
N PHE A 644 17.06 -18.88 -6.44
CA PHE A 644 16.85 -20.14 -7.15
C PHE A 644 16.64 -19.95 -8.66
N ALA A 645 15.85 -18.95 -9.07
CA ALA A 645 15.49 -18.74 -10.47
C ALA A 645 16.27 -17.59 -11.12
N GLY A 646 16.52 -16.51 -10.36
CA GLY A 646 17.13 -15.27 -10.85
C GLY A 646 18.63 -15.37 -11.16
N GLN A 647 19.36 -16.33 -10.57
CA GLN A 647 20.79 -16.52 -10.84
C GLN A 647 21.03 -17.26 -12.16
N HIS A 648 22.01 -16.79 -12.95
CA HIS A 648 22.51 -17.56 -14.08
C HIS A 648 23.79 -18.33 -13.69
N PRO A 649 23.92 -19.63 -14.04
CA PRO A 649 25.07 -20.45 -13.62
C PRO A 649 26.44 -19.92 -14.07
N ALA A 650 26.50 -19.20 -15.20
CA ALA A 650 27.73 -18.60 -15.72
C ALA A 650 27.99 -17.16 -15.23
N GLY A 651 27.25 -16.69 -14.22
CA GLY A 651 27.35 -15.34 -13.67
C GLY A 651 26.37 -14.35 -14.30
N GLY A 652 26.13 -13.26 -13.57
CA GLY A 652 25.00 -12.34 -13.79
C GLY A 652 23.65 -12.91 -13.31
N LEU A 653 22.66 -12.04 -13.18
CA LEU A 653 21.26 -12.40 -12.92
C LEU A 653 20.41 -12.09 -14.15
N ARG A 654 19.22 -12.69 -14.21
CA ARG A 654 18.34 -12.75 -15.39
C ARG A 654 16.89 -12.45 -15.03
N ASP A 655 16.08 -12.25 -16.07
CA ASP A 655 14.61 -12.21 -16.02
C ASP A 655 14.07 -13.47 -15.31
N LYS A 656 14.13 -14.61 -16.00
CA LYS A 656 13.69 -15.93 -15.51
C LYS A 656 14.48 -17.00 -16.26
N PRO A 657 14.58 -18.24 -15.78
CA PRO A 657 15.05 -19.33 -16.62
C PRO A 657 14.11 -19.52 -17.85
N PRO A 658 14.65 -19.84 -19.04
CA PRO A 658 16.05 -20.05 -19.39
C PRO A 658 16.76 -18.80 -19.95
N LYS A 659 16.27 -17.58 -19.69
CA LYS A 659 16.82 -16.34 -20.26
C LYS A 659 18.30 -16.14 -19.89
N HIS A 660 19.03 -15.50 -20.80
CA HIS A 660 20.41 -15.10 -20.56
C HIS A 660 20.50 -13.97 -19.53
N PRO A 661 21.63 -13.85 -18.81
CA PRO A 661 21.86 -12.74 -17.91
C PRO A 661 22.28 -11.49 -18.69
N ASP A 662 21.95 -10.33 -18.12
CA ASP A 662 22.40 -9.02 -18.58
C ASP A 662 22.65 -8.09 -17.37
N SER A 663 23.29 -6.94 -17.60
CA SER A 663 23.61 -6.02 -16.50
C SER A 663 22.36 -5.39 -15.87
N TYR A 664 21.28 -5.19 -16.64
CA TYR A 664 20.02 -4.63 -16.16
C TYR A 664 19.39 -5.55 -15.10
N HIS A 665 19.16 -6.82 -15.44
CA HIS A 665 18.62 -7.81 -14.50
C HIS A 665 19.60 -8.08 -13.36
N THR A 666 20.92 -8.05 -13.63
CA THR A 666 21.93 -8.20 -12.57
C THR A 666 21.75 -7.13 -11.48
N LEU A 667 21.61 -5.85 -11.84
CA LEU A 667 21.34 -4.82 -10.83
C LEU A 667 19.97 -5.03 -10.17
N TYR A 668 18.89 -5.11 -10.95
CA TYR A 668 17.55 -5.02 -10.37
C TYR A 668 17.15 -6.25 -9.56
N CYS A 669 17.70 -7.43 -9.85
CA CYS A 669 17.58 -8.58 -8.96
C CYS A 669 18.36 -8.37 -7.65
N LEU A 670 19.57 -7.78 -7.68
CA LEU A 670 20.34 -7.49 -6.47
C LEU A 670 19.73 -6.37 -5.62
N ALA A 671 19.21 -5.32 -6.26
CA ALA A 671 18.50 -4.24 -5.59
C ALA A 671 17.18 -4.74 -4.98
N GLY A 672 16.44 -5.61 -5.69
CA GLY A 672 15.27 -6.28 -5.16
C GLY A 672 15.59 -7.24 -4.01
N LEU A 673 16.71 -7.98 -4.10
CA LEU A 673 17.22 -8.80 -3.00
C LEU A 673 17.54 -7.92 -1.78
N SER A 674 18.17 -6.76 -2.00
CA SER A 674 18.39 -5.76 -0.94
C SER A 674 17.08 -5.30 -0.33
N ALA A 675 16.06 -4.97 -1.13
CA ALA A 675 14.76 -4.52 -0.62
C ALA A 675 14.03 -5.60 0.18
N ALA A 676 14.23 -6.88 -0.16
CA ALA A 676 13.71 -7.99 0.63
C ALA A 676 14.55 -8.29 1.89
N GLN A 677 15.86 -8.05 1.87
CA GLN A 677 16.74 -8.31 3.01
C GLN A 677 16.67 -7.22 4.08
N HIS A 678 16.50 -5.95 3.67
CA HIS A 678 16.59 -4.79 4.56
C HIS A 678 15.27 -4.05 4.63
N ARG A 679 14.84 -3.66 5.83
CA ARG A 679 13.74 -2.72 5.99
C ARG A 679 14.30 -1.30 6.03
N VAL A 680 14.10 -0.52 4.97
CA VAL A 680 14.59 0.86 4.87
C VAL A 680 13.40 1.81 4.85
N GLY A 681 13.33 2.73 5.80
CA GLY A 681 12.20 3.67 5.92
C GLY A 681 12.62 5.03 6.50
N PRO A 682 11.72 6.05 6.44
CA PRO A 682 11.99 7.36 7.04
C PRO A 682 12.15 7.25 8.56
N ASP A 683 13.28 7.75 9.09
CA ASP A 683 13.57 7.80 10.51
C ASP A 683 13.46 9.24 11.04
N HIS A 684 12.60 9.41 12.06
CA HIS A 684 12.34 10.72 12.67
C HIS A 684 13.59 11.34 13.32
N SER A 685 14.37 10.53 14.04
CA SER A 685 15.57 11.01 14.73
C SER A 685 16.64 11.47 13.73
N ARG A 686 16.80 10.76 12.62
CA ARG A 686 17.69 11.15 11.52
C ARG A 686 17.23 12.46 10.89
N ARG A 687 15.94 12.60 10.63
CA ARG A 687 15.35 13.82 10.07
C ARG A 687 15.60 15.02 10.99
N GLU A 688 15.42 14.86 12.28
CA GLU A 688 15.66 15.90 13.28
C GLU A 688 17.13 16.29 13.36
N ALA A 689 18.04 15.30 13.39
CA ALA A 689 19.47 15.56 13.41
C ALA A 689 19.93 16.33 12.15
N LEU A 690 19.41 15.97 10.98
CA LEU A 690 19.68 16.68 9.74
C LEU A 690 19.17 18.13 9.79
N LEU A 691 17.97 18.35 10.34
CA LEU A 691 17.38 19.69 10.52
C LEU A 691 18.23 20.56 11.45
N GLN A 692 18.75 19.99 12.55
CA GLN A 692 19.62 20.71 13.48
C GLN A 692 20.95 21.11 12.84
N SER A 693 21.46 20.33 11.88
CA SER A 693 22.69 20.62 11.14
C SER A 693 22.49 21.48 9.89
N TRP A 694 21.25 21.87 9.57
CA TRP A 694 20.92 22.55 8.33
C TRP A 694 21.48 23.97 8.27
N ASP A 695 22.24 24.26 7.21
CA ASP A 695 22.76 25.59 6.89
C ASP A 695 22.12 26.10 5.59
N ALA A 696 21.18 27.04 5.73
CA ALA A 696 20.47 27.62 4.61
C ALA A 696 21.37 28.48 3.71
N ASP A 697 22.36 29.18 4.28
CA ASP A 697 23.30 30.02 3.53
C ASP A 697 24.21 29.16 2.64
N ALA A 698 24.78 28.10 3.21
CA ALA A 698 25.61 27.17 2.45
C ALA A 698 24.80 26.50 1.32
N ALA A 699 23.56 26.08 1.59
CA ALA A 699 22.69 25.48 0.57
C ALA A 699 22.34 26.44 -0.57
N ARG A 700 22.24 27.74 -0.29
CA ARG A 700 22.01 28.79 -1.30
C ARG A 700 23.22 28.99 -2.22
N GLN A 701 24.45 28.83 -1.75
CA GLN A 701 25.66 29.08 -2.54
C GLN A 701 25.76 28.19 -3.79
N LYS A 702 25.22 26.97 -3.71
CA LYS A 702 25.13 26.07 -4.87
C LYS A 702 23.73 26.08 -5.51
N ALA A 703 22.77 26.93 -5.16
CA ALA A 703 21.47 26.93 -5.85
C ALA A 703 21.59 27.36 -7.32
N VAL A 704 20.84 26.72 -8.23
CA VAL A 704 20.84 27.08 -9.68
C VAL A 704 19.88 28.23 -10.01
N ALA A 705 18.91 28.50 -9.14
CA ALA A 705 18.03 29.65 -9.26
C ALA A 705 17.90 30.37 -7.90
N SER A 706 17.80 31.70 -7.95
CA SER A 706 17.37 32.56 -6.86
C SER A 706 15.96 33.07 -7.15
N GLY A 707 15.03 32.91 -6.22
CA GLY A 707 13.71 33.51 -6.36
C GLY A 707 13.76 35.02 -6.11
N PRO A 708 12.73 35.79 -6.50
CA PRO A 708 12.55 37.14 -5.98
C PRO A 708 12.51 37.13 -4.44
N PRO A 709 12.91 38.22 -3.75
CA PRO A 709 13.01 38.28 -2.29
C PRO A 709 11.76 37.77 -1.57
N ASP A 710 10.57 38.10 -2.10
CA ASP A 710 9.26 37.76 -1.52
C ASP A 710 8.92 36.26 -1.57
N SER A 711 9.62 35.47 -2.39
CA SER A 711 9.45 34.00 -2.49
C SER A 711 10.64 33.20 -1.96
N GLN A 712 11.72 33.88 -1.56
CA GLN A 712 12.99 33.24 -1.20
C GLN A 712 12.86 32.32 0.03
N GLU A 713 12.08 32.72 1.03
CA GLU A 713 11.85 31.90 2.23
C GLU A 713 11.17 30.56 1.93
N ARG A 714 10.20 30.55 1.00
CA ARG A 714 9.53 29.31 0.58
C ARG A 714 10.44 28.43 -0.26
N LEU A 715 11.25 29.04 -1.13
CA LEU A 715 12.25 28.31 -1.92
C LEU A 715 13.30 27.66 -1.03
N ASP A 716 13.78 28.36 -0.01
CA ASP A 716 14.72 27.83 0.97
C ASP A 716 14.08 26.74 1.83
N SER A 717 12.80 26.88 2.17
CA SER A 717 12.01 25.83 2.82
C SER A 717 11.90 24.60 1.94
N LEU A 718 11.57 24.74 0.65
CA LEU A 718 11.49 23.62 -0.30
C LEU A 718 12.83 22.88 -0.36
N ARG A 719 13.94 23.63 -0.50
CA ARG A 719 15.29 23.05 -0.54
C ARG A 719 15.60 22.25 0.73
N ARG A 720 15.32 22.82 1.89
CA ARG A 720 15.52 22.16 3.19
C ARG A 720 14.69 20.89 3.28
N GLU A 721 13.37 20.99 3.08
CA GLU A 721 12.46 19.85 3.23
C GLU A 721 12.80 18.72 2.23
N CYS A 722 13.18 19.04 0.99
CA CYS A 722 13.66 18.04 0.02
C CYS A 722 14.94 17.33 0.50
N PHE A 723 15.91 18.07 1.06
CA PHE A 723 17.13 17.48 1.61
C PHE A 723 16.85 16.56 2.79
N LEU A 724 16.02 17.02 3.74
CA LEU A 724 15.66 16.27 4.94
C LEU A 724 14.89 14.99 4.59
N ASP A 725 13.86 15.08 3.75
CA ASP A 725 13.00 13.96 3.40
C ASP A 725 13.73 12.93 2.50
N ALA A 726 14.74 13.33 1.73
CA ALA A 726 15.55 12.41 0.92
C ALA A 726 16.61 11.65 1.73
N LEU A 727 17.18 12.27 2.78
CA LEU A 727 18.26 11.69 3.58
C LEU A 727 17.83 11.08 4.92
N CYS A 728 16.54 11.13 5.28
CA CYS A 728 16.04 10.51 6.50
C CYS A 728 15.80 8.99 6.40
N TRP A 729 16.03 8.38 5.23
CA TRP A 729 15.81 6.95 5.00
C TRP A 729 16.95 6.11 5.60
N LEU A 730 16.66 5.35 6.65
CA LEU A 730 17.61 4.47 7.34
C LEU A 730 17.12 3.02 7.36
N GLU A 731 18.09 2.10 7.49
CA GLU A 731 17.82 0.69 7.77
C GLU A 731 17.35 0.53 9.23
N ASP A 732 16.28 -0.22 9.42
CA ASP A 732 15.77 -0.60 10.74
C ASP A 732 16.65 -1.72 11.33
N GLU A 733 17.33 -1.43 12.43
CA GLU A 733 18.31 -2.35 13.03
C GLU A 733 17.60 -3.60 13.60
N GLY A 734 17.98 -4.79 13.11
CA GLY A 734 17.41 -6.07 13.53
C GLY A 734 16.21 -6.55 12.71
N ALA A 735 15.73 -5.76 11.74
CA ALA A 735 14.69 -6.18 10.79
C ALA A 735 15.26 -6.92 9.56
N ASP A 736 16.58 -7.16 9.55
CA ASP A 736 17.29 -7.82 8.48
C ASP A 736 17.10 -9.34 8.52
N LYS A 737 16.70 -9.91 7.38
CA LYS A 737 16.50 -11.36 7.23
C LYS A 737 17.19 -11.83 5.96
N TYR A 738 18.08 -12.81 6.09
CA TYR A 738 18.86 -13.36 4.98
C TYR A 738 18.51 -14.83 4.75
N VAL A 739 17.71 -15.11 3.73
CA VAL A 739 17.43 -16.48 3.31
C VAL A 739 18.74 -17.14 2.89
N GLY A 740 19.03 -18.33 3.44
CA GLY A 740 20.32 -19.03 3.23
C GLY A 740 21.49 -18.52 4.08
N GLY A 741 21.23 -17.59 5.02
CA GLY A 741 22.20 -17.11 6.01
C GLY A 741 22.93 -15.83 5.59
N SER A 742 23.70 -15.28 6.54
CA SER A 742 24.37 -13.97 6.41
C SER A 742 25.35 -13.86 5.25
N ALA A 743 25.85 -14.99 4.71
CA ALA A 743 26.70 -15.00 3.52
C ALA A 743 26.00 -14.41 2.28
N ASN A 744 24.66 -14.46 2.22
CA ASN A 744 23.85 -13.92 1.13
C ASN A 744 23.52 -12.42 1.26
N ARG A 745 23.93 -11.77 2.35
CA ARG A 745 23.70 -10.34 2.57
C ARG A 745 24.26 -9.51 1.41
N VAL A 746 23.43 -8.63 0.85
CA VAL A 746 23.85 -7.52 0.00
C VAL A 746 23.81 -6.21 0.78
N ASN A 747 24.32 -5.12 0.23
CA ASN A 747 24.25 -3.81 0.88
C ASN A 747 22.86 -3.19 0.70
N ALA A 748 22.36 -2.57 1.77
CA ALA A 748 21.11 -1.83 1.76
C ALA A 748 21.10 -0.72 0.70
N THR A 749 20.10 -0.78 -0.15
CA THR A 749 19.83 0.18 -1.22
C THR A 749 18.74 1.15 -0.77
N GLN A 750 18.96 2.44 -1.01
CA GLN A 750 18.01 3.50 -0.70
C GLN A 750 16.87 3.49 -1.75
N PRO A 751 15.59 3.48 -1.32
CA PRO A 751 14.45 3.19 -2.19
C PRO A 751 14.11 4.30 -3.22
N LEU A 752 14.47 5.55 -2.98
CA LEU A 752 14.22 6.66 -3.89
C LEU A 752 15.18 6.70 -5.09
N PHE A 753 16.46 6.43 -4.86
CA PHE A 753 17.51 6.65 -5.88
C PHE A 753 18.06 5.36 -6.50
N ASN A 754 17.78 4.19 -5.93
CA ASN A 754 18.47 2.93 -6.26
C ASN A 754 20.01 3.05 -6.15
N LEU A 755 20.45 3.76 -5.11
CA LEU A 755 21.85 3.93 -4.73
C LEU A 755 22.01 3.45 -3.29
N THR A 756 23.22 3.09 -2.86
CA THR A 756 23.42 2.85 -1.41
C THR A 756 23.26 4.16 -0.66
N ILE A 757 22.77 4.09 0.60
CA ILE A 757 22.51 5.28 1.44
C ILE A 757 23.75 6.19 1.50
N THR A 758 24.95 5.60 1.57
CA THR A 758 26.23 6.34 1.61
C THR A 758 26.49 7.16 0.35
N HIS A 759 26.26 6.63 -0.85
CA HIS A 759 26.50 7.39 -2.09
C HIS A 759 25.52 8.55 -2.24
N THR A 760 24.24 8.33 -1.90
CA THR A 760 23.22 9.39 -1.85
C THR A 760 23.61 10.51 -0.89
N GLU A 761 24.00 10.15 0.34
CA GLU A 761 24.41 11.10 1.37
C GLU A 761 25.63 11.93 0.93
N LEU A 762 26.69 11.30 0.41
CA LEU A 762 27.90 12.01 0.04
C LEU A 762 27.66 12.99 -1.11
N MET A 763 26.86 12.60 -2.10
CA MET A 763 26.53 13.46 -3.24
C MET A 763 25.66 14.65 -2.80
N MET A 764 24.58 14.40 -2.06
CA MET A 764 23.72 15.48 -1.56
C MET A 764 24.44 16.39 -0.57
N LYS A 765 25.30 15.85 0.30
CA LYS A 765 26.18 16.63 1.17
C LYS A 765 26.95 17.68 0.37
N HIS A 766 27.53 17.27 -0.76
CA HIS A 766 28.32 18.14 -1.62
C HIS A 766 27.46 19.20 -2.34
N PHE A 767 26.35 18.83 -2.99
CA PHE A 767 25.55 19.79 -3.77
C PHE A 767 24.66 20.70 -2.92
N TYR A 768 24.35 20.32 -1.68
CA TYR A 768 23.68 21.16 -0.71
C TYR A 768 24.66 21.87 0.25
N GLN A 769 25.96 21.58 0.18
CA GLN A 769 27.00 22.16 1.06
C GLN A 769 26.70 21.98 2.56
N GLN A 770 26.22 20.79 2.94
CA GLN A 770 25.79 20.51 4.31
C GLN A 770 26.85 19.71 5.07
N ASN A 771 26.81 19.81 6.40
CA ASN A 771 27.52 18.88 7.28
C ASN A 771 26.55 17.81 7.73
N LEU A 772 26.84 16.55 7.41
CA LEU A 772 25.97 15.45 7.82
C LEU A 772 26.29 15.03 9.26
N PRO A 773 25.27 14.87 10.12
CA PRO A 773 25.47 14.31 11.44
C PRO A 773 25.93 12.86 11.34
N SER A 774 26.77 12.42 12.28
CA SER A 774 27.21 11.03 12.35
C SER A 774 26.02 10.09 12.48
N ARG A 775 26.05 8.96 11.76
CA ARG A 775 25.11 7.87 12.03
C ARG A 775 25.54 7.23 13.36
N VAL A 776 24.84 7.59 14.44
CA VAL A 776 24.96 6.86 15.70
C VAL A 776 24.10 5.61 15.51
N PRO A 777 24.68 4.39 15.51
CA PRO A 777 23.86 3.19 15.55
C PRO A 777 22.93 3.30 16.75
N LYS A 778 21.64 2.96 16.61
CA LYS A 778 20.76 2.91 17.77
C LYS A 778 21.32 1.80 18.66
N ALA A 779 22.08 2.17 19.70
CA ALA A 779 22.61 1.21 20.66
C ALA A 779 21.47 0.28 21.03
N ALA A 780 21.63 -1.03 20.74
CA ALA A 780 20.62 -2.05 20.92
C ALA A 780 19.93 -1.78 22.26
N ALA A 781 18.75 -1.17 22.19
CA ALA A 781 17.99 -0.89 23.38
C ALA A 781 17.66 -2.26 23.90
N THR A 782 18.32 -2.65 24.99
CA THR A 782 17.93 -3.78 25.82
C THR A 782 16.46 -3.53 26.12
N ARG A 783 15.57 -4.19 25.35
CA ARG A 783 14.14 -4.22 25.64
C ARG A 783 14.03 -4.85 27.04
N PRO A 784 13.42 -4.17 28.02
CA PRO A 784 13.17 -4.76 29.32
C PRO A 784 12.24 -5.97 29.22
#